data_AF-A0A918QQZ9-F1
#
_entry.id   AF-A0A918QQZ9-F1
#
_cell.length_a   1.000
_cell.length_b   1.000
_cell.length_c   1.000
_cell.angle_alpha   90.00
_cell.angle_beta   90.00
_cell.angle_gamma   90.00
#
_symmetry.space_group_name_H-M   'P 1'
#
loop_
_entity.id
_entity.type
_entity.pdbx_description
1 polymer ?
#
loop_
_entity_poly.entity_id
_entity_poly.type
_entity_poly.pdbx_seq_one_letter_code
_entity_poly.pdbx_strand_id
1 'polypeptide(L)'
;MTHHISHTVSAARRSPGTARRLAVVLPLTAALLITPTAHADNGTGGSAALAGAGAAQALSRADDDSGRGGDRELTPEDAENQTALVAAEDRRLDQVRAVAAVAPLKGPQWSRPYRLDTQGGYTLVLTRRTKPYGVSDLLELAPQTFVRKRDGSYLLTENIYLNTGAKLKLSSPGGLTLRLASNTKGFVSIVSFGGRLTLEGTPQAPTRISSSDTRTNTPDTDVRDGRAFIRAIGGQFSMTHTHISDLGFWSGRTAGLSLTGTDRPDTGNIKYSDAEDLNQREQSAADDKAERQSERTPRSGGIIAGPAGELTTPDTRFSLPDLSYLSAEISNSTIKGNLFGLFVSGATGVNITRTRVESSLEDGVVLHRGVTNVVVDRTVSQKNAGDGFVLSRATQQVRVTGSTALSNGGNGFTLSGRPLADGPSAAGESTAAYGSNSVSHSTARDNGRHGIEVLGGTNVGVQDNKIHGGDMGIVTRDNTTKVAITGNHLTGQTRQGISVRDGVTDATISGNLVEGTDTGIYLRDAKAEIRGNTVQDATSHGISLVGRVGATAVSYNVVAGVGPSALDTSRAHGTITLKKNQTFAWHDTSTFWIKFRHYASPMTILWTTILLLILISAILGARRTSRHNNTTATPTAPHPYADKQPLPSPPPTEQR
;
A
#
# COMPACT_ATOMS: atom_id res chain seq x y z
N MET A 1 23.35 27.85 48.45
CA MET A 1 24.62 28.59 48.52
C MET A 1 25.10 28.78 47.08
N THR A 2 24.83 29.93 46.43
CA THR A 2 25.69 31.16 46.39
C THR A 2 27.01 30.92 45.65
N HIS A 3 27.51 31.70 44.65
CA HIS A 3 27.26 33.07 44.11
C HIS A 3 27.95 33.19 42.69
N HIS A 4 27.77 34.17 41.77
CA HIS A 4 26.69 35.14 41.42
C HIS A 4 27.07 35.99 40.15
N ILE A 5 26.11 36.30 39.24
CA ILE A 5 26.09 37.48 38.29
C ILE A 5 27.12 37.35 37.10
N SER A 6 26.93 37.83 35.85
CA SER A 6 26.35 39.10 35.35
C SER A 6 25.64 39.06 33.98
N HIS A 7 24.64 39.94 33.83
CA HIS A 7 24.03 40.35 32.56
C HIS A 7 24.89 41.39 31.80
N THR A 8 24.67 41.51 30.49
CA THR A 8 24.56 42.83 29.83
C THR A 8 23.49 42.81 28.72
N VAL A 9 22.60 43.80 28.76
CA VAL A 9 21.62 44.12 27.70
C VAL A 9 22.17 45.30 26.90
N SER A 10 21.96 45.34 25.59
CA SER A 10 21.93 46.60 24.85
C SER A 10 20.87 46.54 23.74
N ALA A 11 20.13 47.63 23.61
CA ALA A 11 19.04 47.79 22.65
C ALA A 11 19.11 49.20 22.02
N ALA A 12 18.24 49.44 21.04
CA ALA A 12 18.01 50.72 20.36
C ALA A 12 19.05 51.08 19.26
N ARG A 13 18.70 51.75 18.14
CA ARG A 13 17.38 52.22 17.63
C ARG A 13 17.49 52.68 16.16
N ARG A 14 16.33 52.97 15.55
CA ARG A 14 16.05 53.91 14.42
C ARG A 14 16.09 53.41 12.95
N SER A 15 14.87 53.20 12.45
CA SER A 15 14.33 53.67 11.15
C SER A 15 14.33 55.22 11.05
N PRO A 16 13.96 55.94 9.94
CA PRO A 16 12.94 55.59 8.93
C PRO A 16 13.17 56.03 7.46
N GLY A 17 12.20 55.71 6.59
CA GLY A 17 12.11 56.21 5.20
C GLY A 17 10.80 55.80 4.49
N THR A 18 9.81 56.70 4.48
CA THR A 18 8.43 56.46 3.97
C THR A 18 8.11 57.24 2.68
N ALA A 19 7.32 56.67 1.75
CA ALA A 19 6.23 57.32 0.97
C ALA A 19 5.69 56.38 -0.14
N ARG A 20 4.40 55.95 -0.13
CA ARG A 20 3.21 56.54 -0.84
C ARG A 20 3.14 56.22 -2.37
N ARG A 21 1.99 55.96 -3.04
CA ARG A 21 0.56 55.80 -2.67
C ARG A 21 -0.28 55.26 -3.88
N LEU A 22 -1.60 55.12 -3.69
CA LEU A 22 -2.70 54.81 -4.66
C LEU A 22 -2.92 53.29 -4.90
N ALA A 23 -4.01 52.62 -4.53
CA ALA A 23 -5.43 52.92 -4.21
C ALA A 23 -6.40 52.98 -5.41
N VAL A 24 -7.25 51.95 -5.52
CA VAL A 24 -8.56 51.91 -6.23
C VAL A 24 -9.53 51.08 -5.37
N VAL A 25 -10.83 51.32 -5.50
CA VAL A 25 -11.90 51.01 -4.53
C VAL A 25 -12.93 49.98 -5.07
N LEU A 26 -13.53 49.21 -4.14
CA LEU A 26 -14.63 48.24 -4.29
C LEU A 26 -15.99 48.90 -4.65
N PRO A 27 -16.94 48.18 -5.28
CA PRO A 27 -18.02 47.46 -4.54
C PRO A 27 -18.31 46.06 -5.14
N LEU A 28 -18.93 45.02 -4.54
CA LEU A 28 -19.92 44.76 -3.46
C LEU A 28 -21.04 43.87 -4.10
N THR A 29 -21.82 43.11 -3.29
CA THR A 29 -22.94 42.19 -3.63
C THR A 29 -22.55 40.74 -3.98
N ALA A 30 -23.24 39.69 -3.50
CA ALA A 30 -24.25 39.59 -2.44
C ALA A 30 -24.19 38.20 -1.75
N ALA A 31 -24.74 38.08 -0.55
CA ALA A 31 -24.80 36.83 0.21
C ALA A 31 -26.07 36.02 -0.09
N LEU A 32 -26.00 34.69 0.07
CA LEU A 32 -27.18 33.89 0.41
C LEU A 32 -26.80 32.78 1.40
N LEU A 33 -27.26 32.93 2.65
CA LEU A 33 -27.26 31.88 3.66
C LEU A 33 -28.54 31.05 3.49
N ILE A 34 -28.42 29.73 3.52
CA ILE A 34 -29.55 28.83 3.79
C ILE A 34 -29.12 27.88 4.92
N THR A 35 -29.67 28.12 6.10
CA THR A 35 -29.63 27.21 7.25
C THR A 35 -31.01 26.59 7.44
N PRO A 36 -31.12 25.27 7.64
CA PRO A 36 -32.21 24.68 8.39
C PRO A 36 -31.75 24.36 9.81
N THR A 37 -32.30 25.08 10.79
CA THR A 37 -32.21 24.73 12.21
C THR A 37 -33.22 23.64 12.54
N ALA A 38 -32.79 22.51 13.09
CA ALA A 38 -33.66 21.51 13.68
C ALA A 38 -33.15 21.07 15.06
N HIS A 39 -33.78 21.65 16.08
CA HIS A 39 -33.91 21.19 17.47
C HIS A 39 -33.05 20.00 17.94
N ALA A 40 -32.12 20.30 18.84
CA ALA A 40 -31.60 19.31 19.78
C ALA A 40 -32.55 19.15 20.96
N ASP A 41 -32.80 17.91 21.38
CA ASP A 41 -33.29 17.59 22.72
C ASP A 41 -32.36 16.54 23.35
N ASN A 42 -32.19 16.58 24.67
CA ASN A 42 -31.08 15.93 25.35
C ASN A 42 -31.38 14.48 25.76
N GLY A 43 -30.45 13.55 25.47
CA GLY A 43 -30.57 12.16 25.92
C GLY A 43 -29.30 11.30 25.74
N THR A 44 -28.41 11.36 26.74
CA THR A 44 -27.48 10.28 27.18
C THR A 44 -26.92 9.27 26.15
N GLY A 45 -25.59 9.25 25.93
CA GLY A 45 -24.93 8.06 25.34
C GLY A 45 -23.65 8.29 24.53
N GLY A 46 -22.62 8.93 25.10
CA GLY A 46 -21.35 9.14 24.39
C GLY A 46 -20.48 7.88 24.29
N SER A 47 -20.62 7.08 23.21
CA SER A 47 -19.63 6.08 22.74
C SER A 47 -19.98 5.50 21.34
N ALA A 48 -19.91 6.30 20.28
CA ALA A 48 -20.21 5.84 18.90
C ALA A 48 -19.26 6.34 17.80
N ALA A 49 -18.26 7.16 18.12
CA ALA A 49 -17.50 7.93 17.12
C ALA A 49 -16.29 7.22 16.46
N LEU A 50 -16.01 5.95 16.78
CA LEU A 50 -14.80 5.24 16.31
C LEU A 50 -15.04 4.15 15.25
N ALA A 51 -16.29 3.85 14.90
CA ALA A 51 -16.62 2.84 13.88
C ALA A 51 -16.64 3.39 12.44
N GLY A 52 -17.07 4.65 12.24
CA GLY A 52 -17.33 5.21 10.91
C GLY A 52 -16.10 5.48 10.03
N ALA A 53 -14.93 5.75 10.63
CA ALA A 53 -13.73 6.13 9.88
C ALA A 53 -13.10 4.98 9.06
N GLY A 54 -13.51 3.73 9.29
CA GLY A 54 -13.07 2.56 8.53
C GLY A 54 -13.80 2.37 7.20
N ALA A 55 -15.13 2.59 7.18
CA ALA A 55 -15.96 2.39 5.99
C ALA A 55 -15.68 3.44 4.90
N ALA A 56 -15.44 4.70 5.30
CA ALA A 56 -15.21 5.81 4.37
C ALA A 56 -13.94 5.66 3.49
N GLN A 57 -12.97 4.82 3.87
CA GLN A 57 -11.77 4.59 3.06
C GLN A 57 -11.98 3.53 1.97
N ALA A 58 -12.85 2.55 2.17
CA ALA A 58 -13.22 1.59 1.12
C ALA A 58 -13.93 2.27 -0.06
N LEU A 59 -14.73 3.30 0.22
CA LEU A 59 -15.50 4.06 -0.77
C LEU A 59 -14.68 5.15 -1.51
N SER A 60 -13.42 5.38 -1.14
CA SER A 60 -12.58 6.46 -1.72
C SER A 60 -11.90 6.11 -3.07
N ARG A 61 -12.42 5.11 -3.79
CA ARG A 61 -11.93 4.65 -5.11
C ARG A 61 -13.03 4.61 -6.19
N ALA A 62 -14.10 5.36 -6.01
CA ALA A 62 -15.08 5.65 -7.07
C ALA A 62 -14.57 6.80 -7.96
N ASP A 63 -13.75 6.46 -8.96
CA ASP A 63 -13.54 7.20 -10.21
C ASP A 63 -12.77 6.29 -11.19
N ASP A 64 -13.53 5.49 -11.94
CA ASP A 64 -13.43 5.31 -13.40
C ASP A 64 -14.29 4.10 -13.81
N ASP A 65 -15.41 4.38 -14.46
CA ASP A 65 -16.31 3.38 -15.04
C ASP A 65 -15.76 2.87 -16.37
N SER A 66 -15.56 1.54 -16.47
CA SER A 66 -15.89 0.83 -17.71
C SER A 66 -15.98 -0.69 -17.51
N GLY A 67 -17.20 -1.22 -17.63
CA GLY A 67 -17.43 -2.54 -18.24
C GLY A 67 -17.21 -3.79 -17.36
N ARG A 68 -18.16 -4.08 -16.46
CA ARG A 68 -18.28 -5.41 -15.83
C ARG A 68 -19.47 -6.19 -16.39
N GLY A 69 -19.20 -7.35 -16.97
CA GLY A 69 -20.24 -8.35 -17.25
C GLY A 69 -20.45 -9.25 -16.04
N GLY A 70 -21.61 -9.13 -15.37
CA GLY A 70 -22.10 -10.12 -14.40
C GLY A 70 -22.24 -9.67 -12.95
N ASP A 71 -21.68 -8.51 -12.57
CA ASP A 71 -21.74 -8.04 -11.18
C ASP A 71 -23.07 -7.31 -10.91
N ARG A 72 -23.87 -7.86 -9.98
CA ARG A 72 -24.98 -7.12 -9.37
C ARG A 72 -24.39 -6.10 -8.40
N GLU A 73 -24.53 -4.83 -8.77
CA GLU A 73 -24.09 -3.67 -7.98
C GLU A 73 -24.69 -3.71 -6.56
N LEU A 74 -23.83 -3.51 -5.54
CA LEU A 74 -24.25 -3.48 -4.14
C LEU A 74 -25.11 -2.23 -3.90
N THR A 75 -26.34 -2.40 -3.41
CA THR A 75 -27.21 -1.26 -3.10
C THR A 75 -26.81 -0.60 -1.77
N PRO A 76 -27.15 0.67 -1.54
CA PRO A 76 -26.97 1.31 -0.23
C PRO A 76 -27.68 0.55 0.91
N GLU A 77 -28.83 -0.07 0.63
CA GLU A 77 -29.56 -0.91 1.58
C GLU A 77 -28.79 -2.20 1.93
N ASP A 78 -28.18 -2.86 0.95
CA ASP A 78 -27.30 -4.01 1.19
C ASP A 78 -26.11 -3.62 2.09
N ALA A 79 -25.50 -2.45 1.82
CA ALA A 79 -24.38 -1.92 2.60
C ALA A 79 -24.76 -1.57 4.06
N GLU A 80 -25.95 -1.01 4.28
CA GLU A 80 -26.48 -0.74 5.63
C GLU A 80 -26.76 -2.05 6.39
N ASN A 81 -27.41 -3.03 5.75
CA ASN A 81 -27.67 -4.35 6.31
C ASN A 81 -26.36 -5.07 6.70
N GLN A 82 -25.38 -5.10 5.79
CA GLN A 82 -24.07 -5.67 6.03
C GLN A 82 -23.31 -4.98 7.18
N THR A 83 -23.41 -3.64 7.28
CA THR A 83 -22.88 -2.88 8.41
C THR A 83 -23.53 -3.28 9.73
N ALA A 84 -24.86 -3.40 9.76
CA ALA A 84 -25.61 -3.80 10.96
C ALA A 84 -25.24 -5.22 11.42
N LEU A 85 -25.06 -6.17 10.50
CA LEU A 85 -24.61 -7.54 10.79
C LEU A 85 -23.21 -7.55 11.42
N VAL A 86 -22.26 -6.78 10.86
CA VAL A 86 -20.91 -6.69 11.44
C VAL A 86 -20.92 -6.03 12.82
N ALA A 87 -21.76 -5.01 13.04
CA ALA A 87 -21.92 -4.38 14.36
C ALA A 87 -22.63 -5.29 15.39
N ALA A 88 -23.53 -6.17 14.95
CA ALA A 88 -24.13 -7.20 15.80
C ALA A 88 -23.11 -8.27 16.20
N GLU A 89 -22.26 -8.69 15.27
CA GLU A 89 -21.19 -9.66 15.51
C GLU A 89 -20.13 -9.12 16.48
N ASP A 90 -19.71 -7.85 16.37
CA ASP A 90 -18.80 -7.25 17.36
C ASP A 90 -19.42 -7.26 18.77
N ARG A 91 -20.68 -6.81 18.91
CA ARG A 91 -21.41 -6.84 20.21
C ARG A 91 -21.48 -8.25 20.79
N ARG A 92 -21.72 -9.27 19.95
CA ARG A 92 -21.75 -10.67 20.36
C ARG A 92 -20.39 -11.12 20.89
N LEU A 93 -19.30 -10.80 20.18
CA LEU A 93 -17.94 -11.17 20.58
C LEU A 93 -17.49 -10.46 21.86
N ASP A 94 -17.84 -9.18 22.03
CA ASP A 94 -17.56 -8.44 23.27
C ASP A 94 -18.35 -8.99 24.46
N GLN A 95 -19.61 -9.38 24.27
CA GLN A 95 -20.42 -10.04 25.31
C GLN A 95 -19.83 -11.41 25.71
N VAL A 96 -19.44 -12.24 24.74
CA VAL A 96 -18.75 -13.52 24.98
C VAL A 96 -17.43 -13.30 25.73
N ARG A 97 -16.63 -12.31 25.31
CA ARG A 97 -15.36 -11.94 25.96
C ARG A 97 -15.57 -11.48 27.40
N ALA A 98 -16.54 -10.61 27.66
CA ALA A 98 -16.85 -10.10 28.99
C ALA A 98 -17.28 -11.22 29.95
N VAL A 99 -18.12 -12.15 29.48
CA VAL A 99 -18.50 -13.34 30.27
C VAL A 99 -17.29 -14.26 30.47
N ALA A 100 -16.47 -14.49 29.44
CA ALA A 100 -15.30 -15.37 29.51
C ALA A 100 -14.16 -14.85 30.41
N ALA A 101 -14.02 -13.53 30.56
CA ALA A 101 -13.08 -12.91 31.47
C ALA A 101 -13.41 -13.19 32.95
N VAL A 102 -14.70 -13.17 33.32
CA VAL A 102 -15.13 -13.43 34.71
C VAL A 102 -15.50 -14.88 34.99
N ALA A 103 -15.68 -15.72 33.97
CA ALA A 103 -16.12 -17.09 34.13
C ALA A 103 -15.27 -17.90 35.13
N PRO A 104 -13.92 -17.87 35.11
CA PRO A 104 -13.09 -18.57 36.09
C PRO A 104 -13.35 -18.16 37.55
N LEU A 105 -13.76 -16.91 37.79
CA LEU A 105 -14.06 -16.38 39.13
C LEU A 105 -15.41 -16.90 39.68
N LYS A 106 -16.29 -17.41 38.80
CA LYS A 106 -17.62 -17.95 39.16
C LYS A 106 -17.57 -19.43 39.61
N GLY A 107 -16.38 -20.02 39.72
CA GLY A 107 -16.15 -21.35 40.27
C GLY A 107 -15.45 -22.31 39.30
N PRO A 108 -14.87 -23.42 39.82
CA PRO A 108 -14.00 -24.33 39.06
C PRO A 108 -14.69 -24.99 37.86
N GLN A 109 -16.02 -25.09 37.87
CA GLN A 109 -16.80 -25.65 36.78
C GLN A 109 -16.68 -24.85 35.46
N TRP A 110 -16.35 -23.55 35.52
CA TRP A 110 -16.11 -22.68 34.37
C TRP A 110 -14.70 -22.79 33.78
N SER A 111 -13.82 -23.63 34.35
CA SER A 111 -12.53 -24.00 33.74
C SER A 111 -12.68 -24.97 32.56
N ARG A 112 -13.85 -25.60 32.42
CA ARG A 112 -14.18 -26.56 31.35
C ARG A 112 -14.95 -25.85 30.22
N PRO A 113 -14.98 -26.40 28.99
CA PRO A 113 -15.80 -25.84 27.92
C PRO A 113 -17.26 -25.68 28.33
N TYR A 114 -17.83 -24.52 28.01
CA TYR A 114 -19.20 -24.15 28.33
C TYR A 114 -19.87 -23.50 27.10
N ARG A 115 -21.21 -23.44 27.11
CA ARG A 115 -22.00 -22.85 26.01
C ARG A 115 -22.70 -21.60 26.52
N LEU A 116 -22.55 -20.51 25.77
CA LEU A 116 -23.31 -19.29 25.99
C LEU A 116 -24.45 -19.23 24.97
N ASP A 117 -25.62 -18.83 25.46
CA ASP A 117 -26.70 -18.36 24.58
C ASP A 117 -26.37 -16.93 24.17
N THR A 118 -26.35 -16.66 22.87
CA THR A 118 -25.89 -15.39 22.32
C THR A 118 -26.79 -14.94 21.17
N GLN A 119 -26.85 -13.63 20.89
CA GLN A 119 -27.63 -13.13 19.75
C GLN A 119 -27.15 -13.80 18.46
N GLY A 120 -28.04 -14.50 17.75
CA GLY A 120 -27.71 -15.31 16.55
C GLY A 120 -27.46 -16.80 16.80
N GLY A 121 -27.59 -17.29 18.04
CA GLY A 121 -27.51 -18.71 18.39
C GLY A 121 -26.41 -19.04 19.41
N TYR A 122 -26.15 -20.32 19.61
CA TYR A 122 -25.19 -20.75 20.63
C TYR A 122 -23.73 -20.50 20.26
N THR A 123 -22.94 -20.14 21.27
CA THR A 123 -21.49 -20.04 21.20
C THR A 123 -20.84 -21.05 22.14
N LEU A 124 -20.09 -22.00 21.58
CA LEU A 124 -19.22 -22.93 22.31
C LEU A 124 -17.92 -22.21 22.69
N VAL A 125 -17.69 -22.02 23.99
CA VAL A 125 -16.46 -21.44 24.51
C VAL A 125 -15.49 -22.56 24.90
N LEU A 126 -14.34 -22.61 24.21
CA LEU A 126 -13.23 -23.51 24.49
C LEU A 126 -12.26 -22.83 25.47
N THR A 127 -11.99 -23.49 26.60
CA THR A 127 -11.14 -22.97 27.68
C THR A 127 -9.66 -23.36 27.50
N ARG A 128 -8.76 -22.77 28.30
CA ARG A 128 -7.33 -23.13 28.30
C ARG A 128 -7.16 -24.61 28.66
N ARG A 129 -6.37 -25.35 27.88
CA ARG A 129 -5.89 -26.71 28.24
C ARG A 129 -4.58 -27.07 27.54
N THR A 130 -3.84 -28.04 28.09
CA THR A 130 -2.50 -28.43 27.63
C THR A 130 -2.53 -29.09 26.24
N LYS A 131 -3.36 -30.12 26.05
CA LYS A 131 -3.62 -30.82 24.78
C LYS A 131 -4.57 -30.01 23.88
N PRO A 132 -4.31 -29.77 22.57
CA PRO A 132 -5.27 -29.09 21.70
C PRO A 132 -6.62 -29.81 21.61
N TYR A 133 -7.73 -29.07 21.50
CA TYR A 133 -9.02 -29.59 21.05
C TYR A 133 -8.89 -30.10 19.62
N GLY A 134 -9.38 -31.29 19.34
CA GLY A 134 -9.45 -31.88 18.01
C GLY A 134 -10.88 -32.18 17.58
N VAL A 135 -11.02 -32.75 16.38
CA VAL A 135 -12.32 -33.15 15.79
C VAL A 135 -13.09 -34.11 16.72
N SER A 136 -12.41 -35.00 17.45
CA SER A 136 -13.03 -35.90 18.42
C SER A 136 -13.61 -35.16 19.63
N ASP A 137 -12.87 -34.19 20.19
CA ASP A 137 -13.38 -33.37 21.30
C ASP A 137 -14.62 -32.57 20.86
N LEU A 138 -14.62 -32.03 19.64
CA LEU A 138 -15.78 -31.30 19.10
C LEU A 138 -17.01 -32.20 18.92
N LEU A 139 -16.84 -33.47 18.53
CA LEU A 139 -17.96 -34.43 18.47
C LEU A 139 -18.53 -34.77 19.86
N GLU A 140 -17.69 -34.83 20.90
CA GLU A 140 -18.12 -35.11 22.28
C GLU A 140 -18.76 -33.90 22.98
N LEU A 141 -18.25 -32.69 22.67
CA LEU A 141 -18.74 -31.42 23.20
C LEU A 141 -20.01 -30.95 22.48
N ALA A 142 -20.05 -31.05 21.15
CA ALA A 142 -21.10 -30.51 20.29
C ALA A 142 -21.83 -31.59 19.47
N PRO A 143 -22.33 -32.70 20.05
CA PRO A 143 -22.86 -33.85 19.29
C PRO A 143 -24.09 -33.53 18.42
N GLN A 144 -24.80 -32.44 18.70
CA GLN A 144 -25.97 -31.99 17.92
C GLN A 144 -25.63 -30.90 16.89
N THR A 145 -24.54 -30.17 17.10
CA THR A 145 -24.19 -28.92 16.37
C THR A 145 -22.87 -29.01 15.62
N PHE A 146 -22.06 -30.04 15.86
CA PHE A 146 -20.91 -30.45 15.05
C PHE A 146 -21.11 -31.90 14.59
N VAL A 147 -21.71 -32.07 13.42
CA VAL A 147 -22.26 -33.36 12.97
C VAL A 147 -21.53 -33.87 11.73
N ARG A 148 -21.06 -35.13 11.80
CA ARG A 148 -20.52 -35.84 10.64
C ARG A 148 -21.65 -36.23 9.67
N LYS A 149 -21.54 -35.79 8.43
CA LYS A 149 -22.46 -36.10 7.33
C LYS A 149 -22.13 -37.45 6.67
N ARG A 150 -23.08 -37.97 5.88
CA ARG A 150 -22.94 -39.26 5.17
C ARG A 150 -21.82 -39.29 4.14
N ASP A 151 -21.44 -38.13 3.58
CA ASP A 151 -20.30 -37.97 2.67
C ASP A 151 -18.94 -37.88 3.40
N GLY A 152 -18.93 -38.07 4.72
CA GLY A 152 -17.73 -37.99 5.55
C GLY A 152 -17.32 -36.56 5.94
N SER A 153 -17.98 -35.52 5.40
CA SER A 153 -17.76 -34.14 5.82
C SER A 153 -18.34 -33.87 7.21
N TYR A 154 -17.96 -32.75 7.82
CA TYR A 154 -18.46 -32.26 9.10
C TYR A 154 -19.20 -30.95 8.87
N LEU A 155 -20.41 -30.82 9.41
CA LEU A 155 -21.14 -29.55 9.43
C LEU A 155 -21.09 -28.97 10.85
N LEU A 156 -20.64 -27.73 10.96
CA LEU A 156 -20.73 -26.93 12.17
C LEU A 156 -21.92 -25.95 12.05
N THR A 157 -22.81 -25.96 13.03
CA THR A 157 -24.01 -25.12 13.12
C THR A 157 -24.07 -24.29 14.41
N GLU A 158 -22.98 -24.21 15.18
CA GLU A 158 -22.83 -23.31 16.33
C GLU A 158 -21.52 -22.52 16.23
N ASN A 159 -21.47 -21.33 16.83
CA ASN A 159 -20.27 -20.52 16.85
C ASN A 159 -19.22 -21.14 17.77
N ILE A 160 -17.94 -21.07 17.41
CA ILE A 160 -16.82 -21.51 18.27
C ILE A 160 -15.99 -20.30 18.68
N TYR A 161 -15.77 -20.15 19.99
CA TYR A 161 -14.90 -19.13 20.57
C TYR A 161 -13.78 -19.79 21.38
N LEU A 162 -12.51 -19.56 21.01
CA LEU A 162 -11.36 -20.01 21.80
C LEU A 162 -10.98 -18.88 22.76
N ASN A 163 -11.03 -19.15 24.06
CA ASN A 163 -10.57 -18.22 25.10
C ASN A 163 -9.03 -18.16 25.16
N THR A 164 -8.49 -17.19 25.89
CA THR A 164 -7.05 -16.92 26.00
C THR A 164 -6.26 -18.16 26.45
N GLY A 165 -5.28 -18.57 25.66
CA GLY A 165 -4.49 -19.80 25.88
C GLY A 165 -5.18 -21.12 25.50
N ALA A 166 -6.42 -21.12 25.03
CA ALA A 166 -7.05 -22.30 24.45
C ALA A 166 -6.40 -22.66 23.09
N LYS A 167 -6.37 -23.95 22.77
CA LYS A 167 -5.68 -24.50 21.59
C LYS A 167 -6.64 -25.36 20.78
N LEU A 168 -6.92 -25.04 19.52
CA LEU A 168 -7.75 -25.84 18.61
C LEU A 168 -6.91 -26.29 17.41
N LYS A 169 -6.93 -27.60 17.12
CA LYS A 169 -6.31 -28.20 15.93
C LYS A 169 -7.39 -28.85 15.07
N LEU A 170 -7.69 -28.22 13.94
CA LEU A 170 -8.58 -28.74 12.90
C LEU A 170 -7.76 -29.54 11.89
N SER A 171 -7.72 -30.85 12.10
CA SER A 171 -7.01 -31.83 11.27
C SER A 171 -7.65 -33.22 11.40
N SER A 172 -7.53 -34.03 10.36
CA SER A 172 -7.93 -35.45 10.37
C SER A 172 -6.92 -36.26 9.54
N PRO A 173 -6.54 -37.50 9.93
CA PRO A 173 -5.54 -38.30 9.20
C PRO A 173 -5.88 -38.56 7.73
N GLY A 174 -7.18 -38.63 7.40
CA GLY A 174 -7.68 -38.78 6.02
C GLY A 174 -8.06 -37.45 5.35
N GLY A 175 -7.62 -36.31 5.89
CA GLY A 175 -8.12 -34.99 5.54
C GLY A 175 -9.42 -34.66 6.28
N LEU A 176 -9.68 -33.36 6.46
CA LEU A 176 -10.87 -32.83 7.12
C LEU A 176 -11.66 -31.98 6.14
N THR A 177 -12.90 -32.33 5.84
CA THR A 177 -13.83 -31.44 5.12
C THR A 177 -14.83 -30.86 6.12
N LEU A 178 -14.68 -29.58 6.44
CA LEU A 178 -15.52 -28.83 7.37
C LEU A 178 -16.38 -27.81 6.59
N ARG A 179 -17.70 -27.86 6.82
CA ARG A 179 -18.67 -26.89 6.32
C ARG A 179 -19.18 -26.07 7.50
N LEU A 180 -19.15 -24.74 7.35
CA LEU A 180 -19.69 -23.78 8.31
C LEU A 180 -21.08 -23.36 7.82
N ALA A 181 -22.11 -23.54 8.65
CA ALA A 181 -23.47 -23.15 8.26
C ALA A 181 -23.56 -21.63 7.99
N SER A 182 -24.14 -21.26 6.85
CA SER A 182 -24.25 -19.88 6.38
C SER A 182 -25.46 -19.76 5.46
N ASN A 183 -26.42 -18.88 5.77
CA ASN A 183 -27.63 -18.61 4.98
C ASN A 183 -28.38 -17.40 5.57
N THR A 184 -29.52 -17.03 4.97
CA THR A 184 -30.37 -15.90 5.35
C THR A 184 -30.86 -15.85 6.81
N LYS A 185 -30.71 -16.93 7.59
CA LYS A 185 -31.01 -16.95 9.04
C LYS A 185 -29.80 -16.60 9.92
N GLY A 186 -28.60 -16.55 9.36
CA GLY A 186 -27.35 -16.30 10.06
C GLY A 186 -26.21 -17.24 9.64
N PHE A 187 -25.03 -16.95 10.17
CA PHE A 187 -23.76 -17.58 9.81
C PHE A 187 -23.00 -18.09 11.03
N VAL A 188 -22.10 -19.04 10.80
CA VAL A 188 -21.18 -19.60 11.80
C VAL A 188 -19.82 -18.91 11.74
N SER A 189 -19.30 -18.56 12.91
CA SER A 189 -17.94 -18.02 13.10
C SER A 189 -17.06 -19.00 13.89
N ILE A 190 -15.78 -19.07 13.54
CA ILE A 190 -14.73 -19.64 14.39
C ILE A 190 -13.79 -18.50 14.78
N VAL A 191 -13.85 -18.07 16.03
CA VAL A 191 -13.07 -16.94 16.55
C VAL A 191 -12.10 -17.41 17.62
N SER A 192 -10.82 -17.14 17.45
CA SER A 192 -9.80 -17.33 18.49
C SER A 192 -9.44 -16.00 19.13
N PHE A 193 -9.45 -15.92 20.46
CA PHE A 193 -9.02 -14.74 21.21
C PHE A 193 -7.86 -15.11 22.14
N GLY A 194 -6.65 -14.62 21.85
CA GLY A 194 -5.43 -14.94 22.60
C GLY A 194 -5.08 -16.44 22.62
N GLY A 195 -5.65 -17.24 21.71
CA GLY A 195 -5.49 -18.68 21.64
C GLY A 195 -4.48 -19.14 20.58
N ARG A 196 -4.39 -20.45 20.38
CA ARG A 196 -3.70 -21.07 19.23
C ARG A 196 -4.72 -21.77 18.34
N LEU A 197 -4.84 -21.32 17.09
CA LEU A 197 -5.65 -21.97 16.07
C LEU A 197 -4.75 -22.60 15.00
N THR A 198 -4.87 -23.91 14.81
CA THR A 198 -4.08 -24.69 13.85
C THR A 198 -4.99 -25.38 12.85
N LEU A 199 -4.82 -25.07 11.57
CA LEU A 199 -5.49 -25.72 10.43
C LEU A 199 -4.43 -26.56 9.69
N GLU A 200 -4.58 -27.88 9.69
CA GLU A 200 -3.49 -28.76 9.25
C GLU A 200 -4.03 -29.92 8.41
N GLY A 201 -3.45 -30.09 7.23
CA GLY A 201 -3.64 -31.25 6.36
C GLY A 201 -2.32 -31.71 5.74
N THR A 202 -2.41 -32.57 4.74
CA THR A 202 -1.26 -33.04 3.94
C THR A 202 -1.48 -32.76 2.44
N PRO A 203 -0.44 -32.84 1.59
CA PRO A 203 -0.62 -32.70 0.14
C PRO A 203 -1.63 -33.67 -0.46
N GLN A 204 -1.69 -34.90 0.07
CA GLN A 204 -2.58 -35.97 -0.39
C GLN A 204 -3.98 -35.88 0.23
N ALA A 205 -4.07 -35.35 1.46
CA ALA A 205 -5.29 -35.26 2.24
C ALA A 205 -5.38 -33.87 2.91
N PRO A 206 -5.69 -32.82 2.14
CA PRO A 206 -5.73 -31.47 2.66
C PRO A 206 -6.94 -31.25 3.57
N THR A 207 -6.83 -30.29 4.48
CA THR A 207 -7.98 -29.78 5.23
C THR A 207 -8.74 -28.79 4.35
N ARG A 208 -10.07 -28.90 4.29
CA ARG A 208 -10.96 -28.05 3.48
C ARG A 208 -11.98 -27.41 4.40
N ILE A 209 -12.11 -26.09 4.37
CA ILE A 209 -13.10 -25.35 5.16
C ILE A 209 -13.85 -24.41 4.24
N SER A 210 -15.17 -24.53 4.18
CA SER A 210 -16.02 -23.64 3.38
C SER A 210 -17.28 -23.22 4.14
N SER A 211 -17.95 -22.18 3.65
CA SER A 211 -19.36 -21.94 3.99
C SER A 211 -20.25 -23.05 3.42
N SER A 212 -21.50 -23.13 3.88
CA SER A 212 -22.54 -23.95 3.27
C SER A 212 -23.95 -23.50 3.67
N ASP A 213 -24.82 -23.26 2.68
CA ASP A 213 -26.27 -23.20 2.92
C ASP A 213 -26.76 -24.60 3.28
N THR A 214 -27.32 -24.72 4.49
CA THR A 214 -27.82 -25.99 5.03
C THR A 214 -29.06 -26.51 4.30
N ARG A 215 -29.75 -25.67 3.53
CA ARG A 215 -30.94 -26.00 2.74
C ARG A 215 -30.59 -26.56 1.35
N THR A 216 -29.60 -25.99 0.67
CA THR A 216 -29.15 -26.45 -0.67
C THR A 216 -27.96 -27.42 -0.61
N ASN A 217 -27.23 -27.44 0.51
CA ASN A 217 -25.97 -28.17 0.70
C ASN A 217 -24.85 -27.73 -0.28
N THR A 218 -24.92 -26.49 -0.78
CA THR A 218 -23.89 -25.82 -1.60
C THR A 218 -23.10 -24.82 -0.75
N PRO A 219 -21.91 -24.37 -1.19
CA PRO A 219 -21.27 -23.17 -0.62
C PRO A 219 -22.23 -21.98 -0.66
N ASP A 220 -22.09 -21.11 0.32
CA ASP A 220 -22.81 -19.84 0.39
C ASP A 220 -21.97 -18.77 -0.33
N THR A 221 -22.54 -18.19 -1.38
CA THR A 221 -21.87 -17.17 -2.21
C THR A 221 -22.44 -15.78 -2.03
N ASP A 222 -23.58 -15.64 -1.32
CA ASP A 222 -24.10 -14.31 -1.00
C ASP A 222 -23.22 -13.69 0.10
N VAL A 223 -23.27 -12.37 0.20
CA VAL A 223 -22.59 -11.60 1.25
C VAL A 223 -23.55 -10.67 1.98
N ARG A 224 -24.76 -10.47 1.46
CA ARG A 224 -25.70 -9.42 1.89
C ARG A 224 -26.43 -9.77 3.18
N ASP A 225 -26.70 -11.05 3.39
CA ASP A 225 -27.22 -11.67 4.61
C ASP A 225 -26.13 -12.09 5.61
N GLY A 226 -24.86 -11.89 5.25
CA GLY A 226 -23.69 -12.21 6.07
C GLY A 226 -23.26 -13.66 5.94
N ARG A 227 -21.93 -13.87 5.92
CA ARG A 227 -21.33 -15.14 5.54
C ARG A 227 -20.35 -15.68 6.58
N ALA A 228 -20.32 -17.00 6.74
CA ALA A 228 -19.44 -17.69 7.69
C ALA A 228 -17.96 -17.28 7.53
N PHE A 229 -17.21 -17.22 8.64
CA PHE A 229 -15.81 -16.76 8.62
C PHE A 229 -14.95 -17.33 9.75
N ILE A 230 -13.64 -17.22 9.59
CA ILE A 230 -12.61 -17.56 10.59
C ILE A 230 -11.86 -16.29 10.98
N ARG A 231 -11.71 -16.04 12.28
CA ARG A 231 -10.95 -14.90 12.80
C ARG A 231 -10.00 -15.30 13.93
N ALA A 232 -8.73 -14.92 13.84
CA ALA A 232 -7.81 -14.91 14.97
C ALA A 232 -7.67 -13.47 15.51
N ILE A 233 -7.71 -13.34 16.84
CA ILE A 233 -7.64 -12.09 17.60
C ILE A 233 -6.49 -12.24 18.62
N GLY A 234 -5.29 -11.81 18.24
CA GLY A 234 -4.06 -12.08 19.00
C GLY A 234 -3.66 -13.56 19.04
N GLY A 235 -2.60 -13.87 19.76
CA GLY A 235 -2.11 -15.24 19.93
C GLY A 235 -1.39 -15.80 18.69
N GLN A 236 -1.70 -17.04 18.32
CA GLN A 236 -0.96 -17.78 17.29
C GLN A 236 -1.89 -18.47 16.28
N PHE A 237 -1.62 -18.25 15.00
CA PHE A 237 -2.32 -18.92 13.90
C PHE A 237 -1.35 -19.78 13.08
N SER A 238 -1.75 -21.00 12.72
CA SER A 238 -1.02 -21.83 11.76
C SER A 238 -1.97 -22.44 10.73
N MET A 239 -1.61 -22.37 9.46
CA MET A 239 -2.34 -23.00 8.36
C MET A 239 -1.40 -23.68 7.37
N THR A 240 -1.52 -24.99 7.21
CA THR A 240 -0.68 -25.79 6.30
C THR A 240 -1.51 -26.82 5.53
N HIS A 241 -1.28 -26.92 4.21
CA HIS A 241 -2.05 -27.79 3.28
C HIS A 241 -3.57 -27.69 3.47
N THR A 242 -4.06 -26.45 3.53
CA THR A 242 -5.47 -26.15 3.78
C THR A 242 -6.09 -25.43 2.58
N HIS A 243 -7.34 -25.74 2.26
CA HIS A 243 -8.18 -24.98 1.35
C HIS A 243 -9.25 -24.26 2.15
N ILE A 244 -9.29 -22.94 2.08
CA ILE A 244 -10.41 -22.13 2.60
C ILE A 244 -11.19 -21.61 1.39
N SER A 245 -12.52 -21.70 1.41
CA SER A 245 -13.32 -21.05 0.38
C SER A 245 -14.65 -20.46 0.82
N ASP A 246 -15.08 -19.46 0.05
CA ASP A 246 -16.43 -18.90 0.09
C ASP A 246 -16.79 -18.36 1.50
N LEU A 247 -15.83 -17.70 2.17
CA LEU A 247 -16.01 -17.13 3.52
C LEU A 247 -16.10 -15.60 3.52
N GLY A 248 -16.75 -15.05 4.55
CA GLY A 248 -16.67 -13.64 4.92
C GLY A 248 -17.50 -12.66 4.09
N PHE A 249 -17.74 -11.47 4.66
CA PHE A 249 -18.64 -10.44 4.17
C PHE A 249 -18.27 -9.06 4.74
N TRP A 250 -18.60 -7.98 4.01
CA TRP A 250 -18.46 -6.57 4.39
C TRP A 250 -17.08 -5.98 4.77
N SER A 251 -16.37 -6.54 5.75
CA SER A 251 -15.27 -5.86 6.44
C SER A 251 -14.02 -6.71 6.61
N GLY A 252 -12.86 -6.08 6.83
CA GLY A 252 -11.61 -6.80 7.13
C GLY A 252 -11.68 -7.71 8.37
N ARG A 253 -12.52 -7.39 9.36
CA ARG A 253 -12.74 -8.24 10.56
C ARG A 253 -13.53 -9.51 10.23
N THR A 254 -14.40 -9.43 9.23
CA THR A 254 -15.26 -10.49 8.72
C THR A 254 -14.82 -10.94 7.32
N ALA A 255 -13.54 -10.77 6.98
CA ALA A 255 -12.98 -10.93 5.63
C ALA A 255 -13.10 -12.33 5.01
N GLY A 256 -13.27 -13.35 5.85
CA GLY A 256 -13.27 -14.76 5.45
C GLY A 256 -12.21 -15.53 6.22
N LEU A 257 -10.93 -15.22 5.97
CA LEU A 257 -9.83 -15.49 6.89
C LEU A 257 -9.24 -14.16 7.38
N SER A 258 -9.50 -13.82 8.65
CA SER A 258 -9.07 -12.57 9.27
C SER A 258 -8.09 -12.79 10.43
N LEU A 259 -6.94 -12.14 10.37
CA LEU A 259 -5.83 -12.26 11.31
C LEU A 259 -5.58 -10.90 11.95
N THR A 260 -6.25 -10.63 13.07
CA THR A 260 -6.22 -9.34 13.78
C THR A 260 -5.43 -9.41 15.10
N GLY A 261 -4.54 -8.46 15.38
CA GLY A 261 -4.04 -8.21 16.73
C GLY A 261 -5.02 -7.38 17.55
N THR A 262 -4.75 -7.27 18.85
CA THR A 262 -5.57 -6.48 19.79
C THR A 262 -5.05 -5.08 20.07
N ASP A 263 -3.80 -4.75 19.69
CA ASP A 263 -3.22 -3.42 19.90
C ASP A 263 -2.33 -2.96 18.72
N ARG A 264 -1.95 -1.68 18.75
CA ARG A 264 -0.93 -1.08 17.86
C ARG A 264 0.47 -1.50 18.31
N PRO A 265 1.47 -1.51 17.41
CA PRO A 265 2.86 -1.56 17.84
C PRO A 265 3.18 -0.35 18.73
N ASP A 266 3.47 -0.60 20.01
CA ASP A 266 4.05 0.45 20.85
C ASP A 266 5.45 0.74 20.32
N THR A 267 5.67 1.98 19.88
CA THR A 267 6.96 2.48 19.40
C THR A 267 7.75 3.18 20.51
N GLY A 268 7.27 3.11 21.77
CA GLY A 268 7.73 3.91 22.90
C GLY A 268 8.52 3.19 23.99
N ASN A 269 8.14 1.98 24.45
CA ASN A 269 8.83 1.34 25.59
C ASN A 269 8.95 -0.19 25.51
N ILE A 270 10.09 -0.68 24.98
CA ILE A 270 10.62 -1.96 25.44
C ILE A 270 11.42 -1.71 26.72
N LYS A 271 10.72 -1.72 27.86
CA LYS A 271 11.35 -1.86 29.18
C LYS A 271 11.02 -3.24 29.73
N TYR A 272 11.92 -4.19 29.48
CA TYR A 272 12.01 -5.38 30.33
C TYR A 272 12.17 -4.91 31.78
N SER A 273 11.26 -5.33 32.65
CA SER A 273 11.36 -5.11 34.09
C SER A 273 11.10 -6.43 34.79
N ASP A 274 11.92 -6.74 35.79
CA ASP A 274 12.00 -8.06 36.42
C ASP A 274 10.75 -8.49 37.23
N ALA A 275 9.68 -7.69 37.16
CA ALA A 275 8.36 -8.01 37.72
C ALA A 275 7.60 -9.09 36.93
N GLU A 276 7.92 -9.31 35.64
CA GLU A 276 7.23 -10.33 34.84
C GLU A 276 7.54 -11.77 35.30
N ASP A 277 8.76 -12.05 35.77
CA ASP A 277 9.17 -13.40 36.20
C ASP A 277 8.48 -13.86 37.50
N LEU A 278 8.00 -12.93 38.32
CA LEU A 278 7.17 -13.25 39.50
C LEU A 278 5.73 -13.61 39.08
N ASN A 279 5.12 -12.80 38.21
CA ASN A 279 3.77 -13.08 37.67
C ASN A 279 3.74 -14.40 36.88
N GLN A 280 4.77 -14.72 36.10
CA GLN A 280 4.85 -15.99 35.35
C GLN A 280 4.93 -17.22 36.28
N ARG A 281 5.63 -17.12 37.42
CA ARG A 281 5.71 -18.21 38.41
C ARG A 281 4.40 -18.40 39.19
N GLU A 282 3.72 -17.31 39.55
CA GLU A 282 2.40 -17.40 40.19
C GLU A 282 1.33 -17.92 39.21
N GLN A 283 1.38 -17.52 37.94
CA GLN A 283 0.47 -18.03 36.91
C GLN A 283 0.74 -19.51 36.58
N SER A 284 2.00 -19.94 36.47
CA SER A 284 2.32 -21.37 36.27
C SER A 284 1.95 -22.24 37.47
N ALA A 285 2.10 -21.74 38.71
CA ALA A 285 1.61 -22.44 39.91
C ALA A 285 0.07 -22.47 40.01
N ALA A 286 -0.63 -21.52 39.37
CA ALA A 286 -2.09 -21.55 39.22
C ALA A 286 -2.54 -22.48 38.08
N ASP A 287 -1.80 -22.52 36.96
CA ASP A 287 -2.00 -23.44 35.85
C ASP A 287 -1.88 -24.90 36.33
N ASP A 288 -0.85 -25.24 37.12
CA ASP A 288 -0.66 -26.55 37.78
C ASP A 288 -1.86 -27.00 38.64
N LYS A 289 -2.59 -26.05 39.25
CA LYS A 289 -3.80 -26.32 40.05
C LYS A 289 -5.04 -26.46 39.18
N ALA A 290 -5.15 -25.70 38.11
CA ALA A 290 -6.25 -25.81 37.14
C ALA A 290 -6.15 -27.09 36.29
N GLU A 291 -4.93 -27.54 35.98
CA GLU A 291 -4.66 -28.77 35.23
C GLU A 291 -5.22 -30.00 35.97
N ARG A 292 -4.90 -30.16 37.27
CA ARG A 292 -5.41 -31.25 38.12
C ARG A 292 -6.95 -31.30 38.26
N GLN A 293 -7.64 -30.20 37.98
CA GLN A 293 -9.12 -30.15 37.97
C GLN A 293 -9.74 -30.41 36.59
N SER A 294 -8.98 -30.22 35.51
CA SER A 294 -9.48 -30.27 34.13
C SER A 294 -9.10 -31.54 33.35
N GLU A 295 -8.17 -32.35 33.83
CA GLU A 295 -7.71 -33.63 33.22
C GLU A 295 -8.77 -34.74 33.03
N ARG A 296 -10.02 -34.55 33.47
CA ARG A 296 -11.09 -35.51 33.18
C ARG A 296 -11.54 -35.39 31.72
N THR A 297 -11.26 -36.43 30.93
CA THR A 297 -11.78 -36.71 29.58
C THR A 297 -13.20 -36.17 29.39
N PRO A 298 -13.53 -35.53 28.24
CA PRO A 298 -14.87 -35.02 28.03
C PRO A 298 -15.90 -36.14 28.23
N ARG A 299 -16.98 -35.82 28.95
CA ARG A 299 -18.12 -36.73 29.11
C ARG A 299 -19.23 -36.20 28.22
N SER A 300 -19.91 -37.10 27.51
CA SER A 300 -21.06 -36.78 26.65
C SER A 300 -22.02 -35.81 27.34
N GLY A 301 -22.28 -34.66 26.73
CA GLY A 301 -23.19 -33.64 27.26
C GLY A 301 -22.67 -32.83 28.45
N GLY A 302 -21.39 -32.97 28.84
CA GLY A 302 -20.76 -32.30 29.98
C GLY A 302 -20.45 -30.80 29.79
N ILE A 303 -21.23 -30.10 28.96
CA ILE A 303 -21.16 -28.65 28.75
C ILE A 303 -22.14 -27.99 29.71
N ILE A 304 -21.66 -27.03 30.49
CA ILE A 304 -22.52 -26.17 31.29
C ILE A 304 -23.11 -25.10 30.36
N ALA A 305 -24.43 -25.02 30.29
CA ALA A 305 -25.10 -23.88 29.69
C ALA A 305 -25.01 -22.69 30.66
N GLY A 306 -24.65 -21.51 30.16
CA GLY A 306 -24.84 -20.26 30.89
C GLY A 306 -26.31 -20.02 31.24
N PRO A 307 -26.62 -19.08 32.15
CA PRO A 307 -28.00 -18.76 32.50
C PRO A 307 -28.79 -18.36 31.25
N ALA A 308 -30.00 -18.91 31.09
CA ALA A 308 -30.89 -18.54 30.00
C ALA A 308 -31.45 -17.13 30.24
N GLY A 309 -31.21 -16.22 29.31
CA GLY A 309 -31.59 -14.81 29.40
C GLY A 309 -30.54 -13.88 28.83
N GLU A 310 -30.82 -12.58 28.85
CA GLU A 310 -29.90 -11.54 28.39
C GLU A 310 -28.63 -11.54 29.25
N LEU A 311 -27.47 -11.85 28.65
CA LEU A 311 -26.20 -11.94 29.37
C LEU A 311 -25.79 -10.56 29.89
N THR A 312 -25.96 -10.35 31.19
CA THR A 312 -25.53 -9.15 31.90
C THR A 312 -24.00 -9.07 31.86
N THR A 313 -23.47 -8.04 31.21
CA THR A 313 -22.02 -7.77 31.18
C THR A 313 -21.54 -7.35 32.57
N PRO A 314 -20.43 -7.92 33.08
CA PRO A 314 -19.87 -7.50 34.36
C PRO A 314 -19.33 -6.08 34.32
N ASP A 315 -19.47 -5.36 35.43
CA ASP A 315 -18.80 -4.08 35.68
C ASP A 315 -17.30 -4.18 35.40
N THR A 316 -16.77 -3.27 34.58
CA THR A 316 -15.46 -3.36 33.91
C THR A 316 -14.22 -3.12 34.78
N ARG A 317 -14.28 -3.47 36.07
CA ARG A 317 -13.25 -3.16 37.08
C ARG A 317 -12.13 -4.20 37.21
N PHE A 318 -11.96 -5.08 36.22
CA PHE A 318 -11.02 -6.20 36.27
C PHE A 318 -9.91 -6.03 35.24
N SER A 319 -8.66 -6.29 35.65
CA SER A 319 -7.48 -6.21 34.79
C SER A 319 -7.60 -7.23 33.65
N LEU A 320 -7.49 -6.74 32.41
CA LEU A 320 -7.39 -7.60 31.24
C LEU A 320 -5.96 -8.18 31.15
N PRO A 321 -5.77 -9.42 30.67
CA PRO A 321 -4.45 -9.92 30.32
C PRO A 321 -3.78 -9.05 29.25
N ASP A 322 -2.46 -8.93 29.30
CA ASP A 322 -1.69 -8.10 28.38
C ASP A 322 -1.99 -8.43 26.90
N LEU A 323 -2.13 -7.36 26.12
CA LEU A 323 -2.68 -7.41 24.76
C LEU A 323 -1.70 -8.08 23.80
N SER A 324 -1.93 -9.36 23.49
CA SER A 324 -1.01 -10.14 22.66
C SER A 324 -1.04 -9.71 21.19
N TYR A 325 0.15 -9.47 20.62
CA TYR A 325 0.34 -9.48 19.17
C TYR A 325 -0.14 -10.81 18.57
N LEU A 326 -0.64 -10.76 17.34
CA LEU A 326 -0.87 -11.96 16.54
C LEU A 326 0.41 -12.31 15.77
N SER A 327 0.82 -13.58 15.85
CA SER A 327 1.82 -14.18 14.96
C SER A 327 1.19 -15.30 14.13
N ALA A 328 1.66 -15.49 12.90
CA ALA A 328 1.02 -16.44 11.98
C ALA A 328 2.00 -17.10 11.00
N GLU A 329 1.82 -18.40 10.80
CA GLU A 329 2.51 -19.18 9.77
C GLU A 329 1.50 -19.80 8.81
N ILE A 330 1.58 -19.44 7.53
CA ILE A 330 0.72 -19.93 6.46
C ILE A 330 1.61 -20.55 5.39
N SER A 331 1.38 -21.83 5.07
CA SER A 331 2.16 -22.56 4.07
C SER A 331 1.30 -23.43 3.16
N ASN A 332 1.71 -23.54 1.88
CA ASN A 332 1.23 -24.58 0.95
C ASN A 332 -0.30 -24.72 0.87
N SER A 333 -1.02 -23.60 0.96
CA SER A 333 -2.48 -23.54 1.13
C SER A 333 -3.16 -22.77 0.01
N THR A 334 -4.47 -22.94 -0.14
CA THR A 334 -5.29 -22.20 -1.12
C THR A 334 -6.43 -21.47 -0.41
N ILE A 335 -6.68 -20.23 -0.79
CA ILE A 335 -7.83 -19.44 -0.33
C ILE A 335 -8.58 -18.93 -1.55
N LYS A 336 -9.91 -19.12 -1.61
CA LYS A 336 -10.71 -18.87 -2.81
C LYS A 336 -12.10 -18.32 -2.53
N GLY A 337 -12.58 -17.32 -3.29
CA GLY A 337 -13.98 -16.89 -3.19
C GLY A 337 -14.35 -16.18 -1.88
N ASN A 338 -13.37 -15.92 -1.01
CA ASN A 338 -13.57 -15.10 0.18
C ASN A 338 -13.88 -13.64 -0.20
N LEU A 339 -14.37 -12.83 0.74
CA LEU A 339 -14.47 -11.38 0.53
C LEU A 339 -13.08 -10.79 0.25
N PHE A 340 -12.21 -10.80 1.25
CA PHE A 340 -10.77 -10.62 1.06
C PHE A 340 -10.10 -11.99 1.20
N GLY A 341 -9.14 -12.30 0.34
CA GLY A 341 -8.48 -13.60 0.36
C GLY A 341 -7.84 -13.90 1.72
N LEU A 342 -6.94 -13.02 2.16
CA LEU A 342 -6.34 -13.05 3.49
C LEU A 342 -6.22 -11.62 4.03
N PHE A 343 -6.86 -11.34 5.16
CA PHE A 343 -6.75 -10.05 5.85
C PHE A 343 -5.89 -10.17 7.10
N VAL A 344 -4.87 -9.32 7.26
CA VAL A 344 -3.97 -9.27 8.42
C VAL A 344 -3.89 -7.83 8.95
N SER A 345 -4.01 -7.61 10.26
CA SER A 345 -3.85 -6.28 10.89
C SER A 345 -3.31 -6.45 12.31
N GLY A 346 -2.47 -5.54 12.83
CA GLY A 346 -1.96 -5.64 14.22
C GLY A 346 -1.07 -6.85 14.50
N ALA A 347 -0.36 -7.37 13.49
CA ALA A 347 0.37 -8.64 13.58
C ALA A 347 1.90 -8.43 13.48
N THR A 348 2.67 -9.32 14.12
CA THR A 348 4.13 -9.32 14.03
C THR A 348 4.65 -10.74 13.74
N GLY A 349 5.71 -10.85 12.93
CA GLY A 349 6.29 -12.16 12.61
C GLY A 349 5.33 -13.04 11.81
N VAL A 350 4.72 -12.50 10.75
CA VAL A 350 3.83 -13.26 9.87
C VAL A 350 4.62 -13.82 8.69
N ASN A 351 4.50 -15.12 8.45
CA ASN A 351 5.16 -15.82 7.34
C ASN A 351 4.09 -16.46 6.43
N ILE A 352 4.06 -16.06 5.16
CA ILE A 352 3.13 -16.57 4.15
C ILE A 352 3.96 -17.17 3.01
N THR A 353 3.92 -18.48 2.86
CA THR A 353 4.76 -19.21 1.89
C THR A 353 3.93 -20.09 0.97
N ARG A 354 4.29 -20.15 -0.33
CA ARG A 354 3.71 -21.09 -1.33
C ARG A 354 2.17 -21.16 -1.31
N THR A 355 1.52 -20.03 -1.04
CA THR A 355 0.07 -19.96 -0.86
C THR A 355 -0.58 -19.40 -2.12
N ARG A 356 -1.78 -19.87 -2.47
CA ARG A 356 -2.58 -19.38 -3.58
C ARG A 356 -3.80 -18.66 -3.04
N VAL A 357 -3.98 -17.41 -3.43
CA VAL A 357 -5.19 -16.61 -3.17
C VAL A 357 -5.82 -16.33 -4.52
N GLU A 358 -7.08 -16.72 -4.71
CA GLU A 358 -7.74 -16.56 -6.01
C GLU A 358 -9.22 -16.20 -5.95
N SER A 359 -9.66 -15.38 -6.89
CA SER A 359 -11.08 -15.03 -7.04
C SER A 359 -11.72 -14.49 -5.75
N SER A 360 -10.98 -13.69 -4.98
CA SER A 360 -11.56 -12.91 -3.88
C SER A 360 -12.48 -11.81 -4.43
N LEU A 361 -13.56 -11.52 -3.72
CA LEU A 361 -14.55 -10.52 -4.13
C LEU A 361 -14.02 -9.08 -4.04
N GLU A 362 -12.96 -8.87 -3.26
CA GLU A 362 -12.21 -7.63 -3.08
C GLU A 362 -10.71 -7.87 -3.38
N ASP A 363 -9.80 -7.37 -2.54
CA ASP A 363 -8.36 -7.60 -2.66
C ASP A 363 -7.94 -9.03 -2.26
N GLY A 364 -6.81 -9.50 -2.81
CA GLY A 364 -6.24 -10.82 -2.51
C GLY A 364 -5.58 -10.93 -1.13
N VAL A 365 -4.32 -10.52 -1.01
CA VAL A 365 -3.57 -10.54 0.27
C VAL A 365 -3.47 -9.14 0.83
N VAL A 366 -4.15 -8.87 1.94
CA VAL A 366 -4.22 -7.57 2.59
C VAL A 366 -3.44 -7.57 3.90
N LEU A 367 -2.26 -6.98 3.88
CA LEU A 367 -1.52 -6.58 5.08
C LEU A 367 -1.95 -5.16 5.43
N HIS A 368 -2.88 -5.04 6.36
CA HIS A 368 -3.46 -3.79 6.82
C HIS A 368 -2.60 -3.14 7.93
N ARG A 369 -3.13 -2.09 8.60
CA ARG A 369 -2.41 -1.30 9.61
C ARG A 369 -1.84 -2.11 10.78
N GLY A 370 -0.72 -1.64 11.31
CA GLY A 370 -0.08 -2.19 12.52
C GLY A 370 0.60 -3.53 12.29
N VAL A 371 1.01 -3.83 11.05
CA VAL A 371 1.64 -5.09 10.68
C VAL A 371 3.14 -4.87 10.46
N THR A 372 3.97 -5.64 11.15
CA THR A 372 5.44 -5.52 11.09
C THR A 372 6.13 -6.87 10.96
N ASN A 373 7.37 -6.86 10.43
CA ASN A 373 8.20 -8.05 10.24
C ASN A 373 7.44 -9.21 9.55
N VAL A 374 7.12 -9.02 8.27
CA VAL A 374 6.33 -9.99 7.49
C VAL A 374 7.08 -10.47 6.27
N VAL A 375 7.04 -11.78 6.03
CA VAL A 375 7.61 -12.43 4.86
C VAL A 375 6.48 -13.03 4.03
N VAL A 376 6.44 -12.67 2.74
CA VAL A 376 5.54 -13.26 1.73
C VAL A 376 6.42 -13.85 0.63
N ASP A 377 6.56 -15.18 0.62
CA ASP A 377 7.42 -15.92 -0.29
C ASP A 377 6.59 -16.82 -1.24
N ARG A 378 6.92 -16.78 -2.54
CA ARG A 378 6.36 -17.69 -3.56
C ARG A 378 4.83 -17.80 -3.54
N THR A 379 4.16 -16.70 -3.20
CA THR A 379 2.70 -16.65 -3.04
C THR A 379 2.07 -16.13 -4.33
N VAL A 380 0.95 -16.69 -4.73
CA VAL A 380 0.22 -16.31 -5.95
C VAL A 380 -1.09 -15.65 -5.55
N SER A 381 -1.34 -14.44 -6.04
CA SER A 381 -2.61 -13.72 -5.87
C SER A 381 -3.19 -13.41 -7.25
N GLN A 382 -4.33 -14.03 -7.58
CA GLN A 382 -4.84 -14.00 -8.96
C GLN A 382 -6.36 -13.83 -9.08
N LYS A 383 -6.81 -13.15 -10.13
CA LYS A 383 -8.24 -13.02 -10.48
C LYS A 383 -9.12 -12.45 -9.36
N ASN A 384 -8.54 -11.69 -8.42
CA ASN A 384 -9.30 -10.97 -7.40
C ASN A 384 -9.90 -9.69 -8.02
N ALA A 385 -11.04 -9.22 -7.52
CA ALA A 385 -11.68 -8.02 -8.08
C ALA A 385 -10.87 -6.73 -7.80
N GLY A 386 -10.20 -6.69 -6.65
CA GLY A 386 -9.32 -5.59 -6.22
C GLY A 386 -7.85 -5.78 -6.63
N ASP A 387 -6.95 -5.29 -5.78
CA ASP A 387 -5.50 -5.41 -5.93
C ASP A 387 -5.01 -6.83 -5.53
N GLY A 388 -3.91 -7.30 -6.13
CA GLY A 388 -3.36 -8.63 -5.83
C GLY A 388 -2.74 -8.74 -4.43
N PHE A 389 -1.83 -7.83 -4.10
CA PHE A 389 -1.22 -7.69 -2.77
C PHE A 389 -1.32 -6.25 -2.30
N VAL A 390 -1.82 -6.03 -1.09
CA VAL A 390 -1.98 -4.70 -0.48
C VAL A 390 -1.20 -4.63 0.82
N LEU A 391 -0.19 -3.78 0.87
CA LEU A 391 0.47 -3.32 2.09
C LEU A 391 -0.10 -1.94 2.39
N SER A 392 -1.02 -1.84 3.35
CA SER A 392 -1.66 -0.58 3.74
C SER A 392 -0.75 0.31 4.59
N ARG A 393 -1.24 1.51 4.91
CA ARG A 393 -0.61 2.45 5.85
C ARG A 393 -0.29 1.77 7.18
N ALA A 394 0.81 2.17 7.82
CA ALA A 394 1.36 1.52 9.01
C ALA A 394 1.72 0.03 8.85
N THR A 395 2.18 -0.36 7.66
CA THR A 395 2.96 -1.58 7.44
C THR A 395 4.46 -1.27 7.39
N GLN A 396 5.28 -2.08 8.06
CA GLN A 396 6.74 -1.92 8.09
C GLN A 396 7.46 -3.25 7.98
N GLN A 397 8.71 -3.21 7.49
CA GLN A 397 9.59 -4.39 7.44
C GLN A 397 8.94 -5.59 6.70
N VAL A 398 8.13 -5.31 5.68
CA VAL A 398 7.48 -6.35 4.87
C VAL A 398 8.33 -6.70 3.66
N ARG A 399 8.65 -7.99 3.50
CA ARG A 399 9.36 -8.53 2.34
C ARG A 399 8.43 -9.43 1.52
N VAL A 400 8.10 -8.99 0.32
CA VAL A 400 7.46 -9.81 -0.72
C VAL A 400 8.55 -10.30 -1.68
N THR A 401 8.63 -11.61 -1.90
CA THR A 401 9.68 -12.23 -2.74
C THR A 401 9.14 -13.41 -3.54
N GLY A 402 9.59 -13.56 -4.79
CA GLY A 402 9.22 -14.70 -5.64
C GLY A 402 7.73 -14.85 -5.93
N SER A 403 6.93 -13.81 -5.69
CA SER A 403 5.47 -13.89 -5.64
C SER A 403 4.84 -13.38 -6.95
N THR A 404 3.60 -13.79 -7.22
CA THR A 404 2.95 -13.52 -8.52
C THR A 404 1.58 -12.88 -8.34
N ALA A 405 1.39 -11.69 -8.91
CA ALA A 405 0.11 -11.00 -9.00
C ALA A 405 -0.42 -11.07 -10.45
N LEU A 406 -1.49 -11.82 -10.69
CA LEU A 406 -1.97 -12.17 -12.02
C LEU A 406 -3.45 -11.85 -12.25
N SER A 407 -3.76 -11.05 -13.27
CA SER A 407 -5.14 -10.80 -13.73
C SER A 407 -6.10 -10.33 -12.64
N ASN A 408 -5.60 -9.52 -11.69
CA ASN A 408 -6.45 -8.87 -10.69
C ASN A 408 -7.07 -7.60 -11.29
N GLY A 409 -8.27 -7.20 -10.84
CA GLY A 409 -8.97 -6.02 -11.38
C GLY A 409 -8.27 -4.69 -11.08
N GLY A 410 -7.53 -4.63 -9.97
CA GLY A 410 -6.73 -3.47 -9.57
C GLY A 410 -5.25 -3.58 -9.96
N ASN A 411 -4.39 -3.19 -9.03
CA ASN A 411 -2.94 -3.28 -9.16
C ASN A 411 -2.43 -4.70 -8.90
N GLY A 412 -1.23 -5.03 -9.38
CA GLY A 412 -0.53 -6.26 -8.97
C GLY A 412 -0.10 -6.19 -7.50
N PHE A 413 0.68 -5.17 -7.15
CA PHE A 413 1.13 -4.90 -5.79
C PHE A 413 0.90 -3.42 -5.43
N THR A 414 0.29 -3.14 -4.28
CA THR A 414 0.08 -1.79 -3.73
C THR A 414 0.80 -1.67 -2.39
N LEU A 415 1.70 -0.71 -2.26
CA LEU A 415 2.50 -0.47 -1.05
C LEU A 415 2.29 0.95 -0.54
N SER A 416 1.71 1.13 0.65
CA SER A 416 1.52 2.46 1.22
C SER A 416 2.26 2.66 2.53
N GLY A 417 3.30 3.48 2.49
CA GLY A 417 3.99 3.98 3.68
C GLY A 417 3.46 5.33 4.17
N ARG A 418 2.32 5.81 3.67
CA ARG A 418 1.71 7.08 4.11
C ARG A 418 1.45 7.10 5.63
N PRO A 419 1.59 8.27 6.29
CA PRO A 419 1.22 8.45 7.69
C PRO A 419 -0.21 8.03 8.02
N LEU A 420 -0.50 7.80 9.30
CA LEU A 420 -1.87 7.53 9.76
C LEU A 420 -2.69 8.82 9.86
N ALA A 421 -2.05 9.95 10.19
CA ALA A 421 -2.63 11.29 10.11
C ALA A 421 -1.63 12.31 9.54
N ASP A 422 -2.15 13.40 8.98
CA ASP A 422 -1.34 14.52 8.45
C ASP A 422 -1.10 15.63 9.49
N GLY A 423 -1.61 15.45 10.72
CA GLY A 423 -1.53 16.40 11.83
C GLY A 423 -2.14 15.82 13.11
N PRO A 424 -2.41 16.66 14.13
CA PRO A 424 -3.11 16.24 15.35
C PRO A 424 -4.44 15.54 15.03
N SER A 425 -4.68 14.40 15.66
CA SER A 425 -5.90 13.61 15.47
C SER A 425 -6.46 13.14 16.82
N ALA A 426 -7.78 12.96 16.89
CA ALA A 426 -8.46 12.56 18.12
C ALA A 426 -8.01 11.18 18.67
N ALA A 427 -7.42 10.33 17.82
CA ALA A 427 -6.90 9.02 18.18
C ALA A 427 -5.37 8.98 18.36
N GLY A 428 -4.70 10.15 18.44
CA GLY A 428 -3.25 10.26 18.67
C GLY A 428 -2.39 9.60 17.59
N GLU A 429 -2.89 9.55 16.34
CA GLU A 429 -2.22 8.85 15.24
C GLU A 429 -0.87 9.47 14.88
N SER A 430 0.09 8.62 14.53
CA SER A 430 1.41 9.08 14.10
C SER A 430 1.39 9.77 12.73
N THR A 431 2.06 10.91 12.65
CA THR A 431 2.38 11.66 11.43
C THR A 431 3.66 11.15 10.75
N ALA A 432 4.35 10.17 11.33
CA ALA A 432 5.54 9.57 10.73
C ALA A 432 5.18 8.69 9.52
N ALA A 433 6.08 8.69 8.53
CA ALA A 433 6.00 7.79 7.38
C ALA A 433 6.47 6.37 7.76
N TYR A 434 5.84 5.36 7.17
CA TYR A 434 6.17 3.94 7.36
C TYR A 434 6.97 3.40 6.17
N GLY A 435 7.66 2.27 6.33
CA GLY A 435 8.74 1.95 5.39
C GLY A 435 9.54 0.68 5.68
N SER A 436 10.67 0.56 4.98
CA SER A 436 11.48 -0.67 4.91
C SER A 436 10.70 -1.86 4.33
N ASN A 437 9.83 -1.57 3.35
CA ASN A 437 9.01 -2.55 2.64
C ASN A 437 9.63 -2.83 1.27
N SER A 438 9.55 -4.07 0.78
CA SER A 438 10.15 -4.46 -0.49
C SER A 438 9.34 -5.48 -1.27
N VAL A 439 9.29 -5.31 -2.60
CA VAL A 439 8.87 -6.34 -3.56
C VAL A 439 10.08 -6.69 -4.42
N SER A 440 10.51 -7.96 -4.39
CA SER A 440 11.61 -8.41 -5.23
C SER A 440 11.38 -9.75 -5.93
N HIS A 441 12.08 -9.99 -7.04
CA HIS A 441 12.04 -11.26 -7.77
C HIS A 441 10.61 -11.74 -8.10
N SER A 442 9.65 -10.81 -8.19
CA SER A 442 8.22 -11.08 -8.25
C SER A 442 7.66 -10.74 -9.63
N THR A 443 6.50 -11.29 -9.97
CA THR A 443 5.84 -11.09 -11.26
C THR A 443 4.51 -10.36 -11.10
N ALA A 444 4.31 -9.26 -11.82
CA ALA A 444 2.99 -8.65 -12.01
C ALA A 444 2.59 -8.82 -13.48
N ARG A 445 1.43 -9.44 -13.76
CA ARG A 445 1.02 -9.74 -15.13
C ARG A 445 -0.48 -9.52 -15.35
N ASP A 446 -0.81 -8.78 -16.40
CA ASP A 446 -2.17 -8.58 -16.92
C ASP A 446 -3.17 -8.05 -15.86
N ASN A 447 -2.70 -7.28 -14.87
CA ASN A 447 -3.57 -6.66 -13.87
C ASN A 447 -4.24 -5.39 -14.45
N GLY A 448 -5.46 -5.08 -14.02
CA GLY A 448 -6.32 -4.06 -14.63
C GLY A 448 -5.80 -2.61 -14.51
N ARG A 449 -4.95 -2.32 -13.52
CA ARG A 449 -4.28 -1.01 -13.38
C ARG A 449 -2.76 -1.12 -13.46
N HIS A 450 -2.05 -1.00 -12.34
CA HIS A 450 -0.59 -0.89 -12.34
C HIS A 450 0.09 -2.21 -11.96
N GLY A 451 1.31 -2.44 -12.42
CA GLY A 451 2.11 -3.58 -11.97
C GLY A 451 2.43 -3.48 -10.48
N ILE A 452 3.06 -2.37 -10.09
CA ILE A 452 3.43 -2.04 -8.71
C ILE A 452 3.11 -0.55 -8.46
N GLU A 453 2.35 -0.22 -7.41
CA GLU A 453 2.12 1.15 -6.94
C GLU A 453 2.71 1.36 -5.54
N VAL A 454 3.47 2.43 -5.36
CA VAL A 454 4.08 2.85 -4.09
C VAL A 454 3.56 4.24 -3.69
N LEU A 455 2.98 4.33 -2.51
CA LEU A 455 2.22 5.46 -1.98
C LEU A 455 2.81 5.94 -0.66
N GLY A 456 3.66 6.97 -0.74
CA GLY A 456 4.38 7.51 0.41
C GLY A 456 5.30 6.51 1.09
N GLY A 457 5.93 6.94 2.17
CA GLY A 457 6.81 6.11 2.98
C GLY A 457 8.29 6.43 2.84
N THR A 458 9.11 5.55 3.41
CA THR A 458 10.57 5.65 3.33
C THR A 458 11.23 4.29 3.11
N ASN A 459 12.40 4.25 2.45
CA ASN A 459 13.20 3.03 2.28
C ASN A 459 12.38 1.90 1.62
N VAL A 460 11.92 2.11 0.39
CA VAL A 460 11.09 1.13 -0.34
C VAL A 460 11.88 0.50 -1.49
N GLY A 461 11.96 -0.84 -1.52
CA GLY A 461 12.66 -1.59 -2.56
C GLY A 461 11.72 -2.21 -3.59
N VAL A 462 11.95 -1.92 -4.87
CA VAL A 462 11.28 -2.57 -6.01
C VAL A 462 12.37 -3.12 -6.93
N GLN A 463 12.71 -4.40 -6.76
CA GLN A 463 13.96 -4.99 -7.27
C GLN A 463 13.74 -6.26 -8.10
N ASP A 464 14.35 -6.36 -9.28
CA ASP A 464 14.40 -7.59 -10.08
C ASP A 464 13.02 -8.21 -10.40
N ASN A 465 11.99 -7.38 -10.53
CA ASN A 465 10.62 -7.82 -10.82
C ASN A 465 10.34 -7.87 -12.32
N LYS A 466 9.47 -8.79 -12.75
CA LYS A 466 8.94 -8.85 -14.12
C LYS A 466 7.52 -8.30 -14.16
N ILE A 467 7.27 -7.30 -15.00
CA ILE A 467 5.99 -6.60 -15.08
C ILE A 467 5.50 -6.58 -16.53
N HIS A 468 4.40 -7.27 -16.79
CA HIS A 468 3.85 -7.44 -18.14
C HIS A 468 2.43 -6.86 -18.22
N GLY A 469 2.22 -5.96 -19.19
CA GLY A 469 0.96 -5.29 -19.41
C GLY A 469 0.61 -4.27 -18.31
N GLY A 470 -0.68 -3.95 -18.24
CA GLY A 470 -1.23 -2.91 -17.37
C GLY A 470 -1.07 -1.51 -17.96
N ASP A 471 -1.68 -0.55 -17.28
CA ASP A 471 -1.71 0.86 -17.67
C ASP A 471 -0.36 1.56 -17.42
N MET A 472 0.24 1.28 -16.26
CA MET A 472 1.60 1.70 -15.91
C MET A 472 2.33 0.58 -15.16
N GLY A 473 3.65 0.47 -15.34
CA GLY A 473 4.43 -0.64 -14.80
C GLY A 473 4.74 -0.48 -13.32
N ILE A 474 5.55 0.51 -12.98
CA ILE A 474 5.90 0.89 -11.60
C ILE A 474 5.52 2.34 -11.39
N VAL A 475 4.70 2.62 -10.39
CA VAL A 475 4.26 3.98 -10.02
C VAL A 475 4.74 4.27 -8.60
N THR A 476 5.43 5.38 -8.38
CA THR A 476 5.78 5.88 -7.04
C THR A 476 5.32 7.32 -6.88
N ARG A 477 4.57 7.61 -5.81
CA ARG A 477 3.96 8.93 -5.58
C ARG A 477 3.78 9.27 -4.09
N ASP A 478 2.99 10.30 -3.80
CA ASP A 478 2.56 10.73 -2.46
C ASP A 478 3.73 10.97 -1.48
N ASN A 479 4.74 11.76 -1.87
CA ASN A 479 5.93 12.09 -1.06
C ASN A 479 6.74 10.88 -0.55
N THR A 480 6.87 9.80 -1.33
CA THR A 480 7.78 8.68 -0.99
C THR A 480 9.23 9.16 -0.93
N THR A 481 10.01 8.67 0.02
CA THR A 481 11.44 9.00 0.18
C THR A 481 12.30 7.75 0.06
N LYS A 482 13.51 7.86 -0.50
CA LYS A 482 14.49 6.75 -0.58
C LYS A 482 13.89 5.47 -1.20
N VAL A 483 13.29 5.61 -2.37
CA VAL A 483 12.80 4.46 -3.17
C VAL A 483 13.89 3.95 -4.09
N ALA A 484 14.09 2.63 -4.15
CA ALA A 484 15.05 1.98 -5.04
C ALA A 484 14.31 1.08 -6.04
N ILE A 485 14.23 1.55 -7.30
CA ILE A 485 13.63 0.86 -8.44
C ILE A 485 14.79 0.32 -9.29
N THR A 486 15.17 -0.94 -9.07
CA THR A 486 16.41 -1.52 -9.62
C THR A 486 16.20 -2.85 -10.34
N GLY A 487 16.83 -3.05 -11.50
CA GLY A 487 16.88 -4.36 -12.17
C GLY A 487 15.53 -4.90 -12.69
N ASN A 488 14.46 -4.11 -12.68
CA ASN A 488 13.13 -4.58 -13.09
C ASN A 488 13.04 -4.68 -14.62
N HIS A 489 12.28 -5.68 -15.10
CA HIS A 489 11.93 -5.86 -16.51
C HIS A 489 10.46 -5.55 -16.74
N LEU A 490 10.17 -4.51 -17.51
CA LEU A 490 8.84 -3.98 -17.79
C LEU A 490 8.55 -4.11 -19.30
N THR A 491 7.44 -4.76 -19.65
CA THR A 491 7.02 -4.96 -21.05
C THR A 491 5.55 -4.65 -21.27
N GLY A 492 5.22 -3.85 -22.29
CA GLY A 492 3.84 -3.71 -22.80
C GLY A 492 2.91 -2.82 -21.98
N GLN A 493 3.43 -1.83 -21.26
CA GLN A 493 2.64 -0.85 -20.49
C GLN A 493 2.02 0.20 -21.41
N THR A 494 0.72 0.45 -21.32
CA THR A 494 0.04 1.34 -22.29
C THR A 494 0.48 2.81 -22.21
N ARG A 495 0.76 3.34 -21.01
CA ARG A 495 1.18 4.75 -20.82
C ARG A 495 2.63 4.90 -20.40
N GLN A 496 3.01 4.30 -19.26
CA GLN A 496 4.30 4.57 -18.64
C GLN A 496 4.94 3.31 -18.09
N GLY A 497 6.21 3.05 -18.42
CA GLY A 497 6.99 1.99 -17.80
C GLY A 497 7.19 2.28 -16.31
N ILE A 498 8.02 3.28 -16.00
CA ILE A 498 8.29 3.74 -14.63
C ILE A 498 7.80 5.17 -14.47
N SER A 499 6.92 5.42 -13.51
CA SER A 499 6.35 6.73 -13.17
C SER A 499 6.73 7.12 -11.74
N VAL A 500 7.49 8.20 -11.56
CA VAL A 500 7.88 8.72 -10.25
C VAL A 500 7.42 10.17 -10.14
N ARG A 501 6.47 10.45 -9.25
CA ARG A 501 5.76 11.73 -9.25
C ARG A 501 5.36 12.24 -7.86
N ASP A 502 4.78 13.44 -7.80
CA ASP A 502 4.06 13.94 -6.62
C ASP A 502 4.91 13.98 -5.33
N GLY A 503 6.03 14.69 -5.39
CA GLY A 503 6.85 15.01 -4.22
C GLY A 503 7.88 13.96 -3.82
N VAL A 504 8.06 12.90 -4.62
CA VAL A 504 9.04 11.84 -4.34
C VAL A 504 10.47 12.40 -4.30
N THR A 505 11.26 11.97 -3.32
CA THR A 505 12.67 12.39 -3.16
C THR A 505 13.60 11.20 -2.91
N ASP A 506 14.89 11.40 -3.22
CA ASP A 506 15.96 10.40 -3.10
C ASP A 506 15.64 9.08 -3.82
N ALA A 507 14.92 9.15 -4.95
CA ALA A 507 14.62 7.99 -5.77
C ALA A 507 15.85 7.54 -6.55
N THR A 508 16.11 6.23 -6.57
CA THR A 508 17.12 5.61 -7.44
C THR A 508 16.40 4.73 -8.46
N ILE A 509 16.57 5.03 -9.74
CA ILE A 509 16.02 4.27 -10.87
C ILE A 509 17.22 3.75 -11.67
N SER A 510 17.60 2.48 -11.51
CA SER A 510 18.85 1.97 -12.10
C SER A 510 18.76 0.55 -12.66
N GLY A 511 19.40 0.30 -13.81
CA GLY A 511 19.49 -1.04 -14.40
C GLY A 511 18.15 -1.65 -14.83
N ASN A 512 17.07 -0.86 -14.94
CA ASN A 512 15.78 -1.36 -15.38
C ASN A 512 15.74 -1.49 -16.91
N LEU A 513 15.05 -2.51 -17.40
CA LEU A 513 14.72 -2.72 -18.81
C LEU A 513 13.24 -2.39 -19.02
N VAL A 514 12.93 -1.43 -19.90
CA VAL A 514 11.57 -1.00 -20.22
C VAL A 514 11.35 -1.11 -21.72
N GLU A 515 10.34 -1.87 -22.15
CA GLU A 515 10.13 -2.23 -23.56
C GLU A 515 8.67 -2.06 -23.97
N GLY A 516 8.42 -1.40 -25.11
CA GLY A 516 7.08 -1.30 -25.71
C GLY A 516 6.08 -0.53 -24.85
N THR A 517 6.33 0.75 -24.63
CA THR A 517 5.45 1.65 -23.84
C THR A 517 5.47 3.08 -24.40
N ASP A 518 4.47 3.91 -24.12
CA ASP A 518 4.46 5.27 -24.67
C ASP A 518 5.56 6.17 -24.08
N THR A 519 5.69 6.20 -22.76
CA THR A 519 6.80 6.85 -22.07
C THR A 519 7.60 5.87 -21.21
N GLY A 520 8.88 5.67 -21.50
CA GLY A 520 9.73 4.71 -20.80
C GLY A 520 9.88 5.00 -19.30
N ILE A 521 10.44 6.16 -18.97
CA ILE A 521 10.58 6.66 -17.59
C ILE A 521 10.02 8.08 -17.49
N TYR A 522 9.08 8.31 -16.60
CA TYR A 522 8.42 9.58 -16.35
C TYR A 522 8.70 10.09 -14.95
N LEU A 523 9.22 11.32 -14.83
CA LEU A 523 9.47 11.99 -13.55
C LEU A 523 8.66 13.30 -13.50
N ARG A 524 7.78 13.48 -12.51
CA ARG A 524 7.05 14.76 -12.32
C ARG A 524 7.07 15.29 -10.88
N ASP A 525 7.56 16.51 -10.69
CA ASP A 525 7.63 17.15 -9.36
C ASP A 525 8.33 16.28 -8.30
N ALA A 526 9.39 15.58 -8.72
CA ALA A 526 10.12 14.58 -7.96
C ALA A 526 11.63 14.64 -8.25
N LYS A 527 12.45 14.05 -7.38
CA LYS A 527 13.92 14.04 -7.48
C LYS A 527 14.46 12.61 -7.57
N ALA A 528 15.28 12.33 -8.58
CA ALA A 528 15.82 10.99 -8.81
C ALA A 528 17.27 10.96 -9.36
N GLU A 529 18.00 9.89 -9.04
CA GLU A 529 19.09 9.39 -9.88
C GLU A 529 18.52 8.36 -10.86
N ILE A 530 18.61 8.65 -12.16
CA ILE A 530 18.15 7.78 -13.26
C ILE A 530 19.39 7.31 -14.01
N ARG A 531 19.91 6.12 -13.66
CA ARG A 531 21.23 5.67 -14.13
C ARG A 531 21.26 4.25 -14.73
N GLY A 532 21.76 4.12 -15.95
CA GLY A 532 22.04 2.81 -16.54
C GLY A 532 20.79 1.99 -16.86
N ASN A 533 19.66 2.63 -17.12
CA ASN A 533 18.44 1.96 -17.58
C ASN A 533 18.46 1.81 -19.11
N THR A 534 17.76 0.79 -19.60
CA THR A 534 17.56 0.55 -21.03
C THR A 534 16.09 0.73 -21.35
N VAL A 535 15.77 1.69 -22.22
CA VAL A 535 14.43 1.92 -22.74
C VAL A 535 14.44 1.55 -24.23
N GLN A 536 13.56 0.64 -24.64
CA GLN A 536 13.40 0.17 -26.02
C GLN A 536 11.95 0.35 -26.47
N ASP A 537 11.77 0.56 -27.79
CA ASP A 537 10.45 0.64 -28.44
C ASP A 537 9.47 1.62 -27.78
N ALA A 538 9.97 2.74 -27.26
CA ALA A 538 9.12 3.80 -26.74
C ALA A 538 8.46 4.59 -27.89
N THR A 539 7.17 4.94 -27.77
CA THR A 539 6.39 5.58 -28.86
C THR A 539 6.15 7.09 -28.74
N SER A 540 6.56 7.71 -27.63
CA SER A 540 6.47 9.15 -27.42
C SER A 540 7.74 9.72 -26.77
N HIS A 541 8.10 9.25 -25.58
CA HIS A 541 9.29 9.74 -24.86
C HIS A 541 10.08 8.61 -24.21
N GLY A 542 11.41 8.63 -24.37
CA GLY A 542 12.26 7.66 -23.69
C GLY A 542 12.33 7.91 -22.18
N ILE A 543 12.81 9.10 -21.79
CA ILE A 543 12.79 9.61 -20.42
C ILE A 543 12.21 11.03 -20.46
N SER A 544 11.18 11.31 -19.66
CA SER A 544 10.53 12.63 -19.60
C SER A 544 10.54 13.20 -18.19
N LEU A 545 11.00 14.45 -18.05
CA LEU A 545 11.07 15.18 -16.79
C LEU A 545 10.15 16.41 -16.85
N VAL A 546 9.23 16.53 -15.89
CA VAL A 546 8.16 17.55 -15.87
C VAL A 546 8.08 18.23 -14.50
N GLY A 547 7.86 19.55 -14.48
CA GLY A 547 7.70 20.31 -13.24
C GLY A 547 8.99 20.39 -12.43
N ARG A 548 8.88 20.40 -11.10
CA ARG A 548 10.02 20.65 -10.20
C ARG A 548 10.88 19.40 -9.99
N VAL A 549 11.93 19.26 -10.81
CA VAL A 549 12.83 18.08 -10.82
C VAL A 549 14.29 18.42 -10.47
N GLY A 550 14.53 19.58 -9.86
CA GLY A 550 15.88 20.02 -9.48
C GLY A 550 16.63 19.04 -8.58
N ALA A 551 17.94 18.90 -8.83
CA ALA A 551 18.84 17.86 -8.29
C ALA A 551 18.64 16.45 -8.87
N THR A 552 17.90 16.30 -9.97
CA THR A 552 17.84 15.05 -10.73
C THR A 552 19.10 14.85 -11.59
N ALA A 553 19.60 13.62 -11.63
CA ALA A 553 20.70 13.21 -12.49
C ALA A 553 20.26 12.08 -13.42
N VAL A 554 20.45 12.25 -14.74
CA VAL A 554 20.12 11.25 -15.76
C VAL A 554 21.40 10.88 -16.49
N SER A 555 21.91 9.65 -16.29
CA SER A 555 23.20 9.26 -16.85
C SER A 555 23.34 7.80 -17.28
N TYR A 556 24.19 7.53 -18.27
CA TYR A 556 24.48 6.18 -18.77
C TYR A 556 23.27 5.37 -19.24
N ASN A 557 22.10 5.99 -19.48
CA ASN A 557 20.92 5.28 -19.98
C ASN A 557 21.03 5.05 -21.49
N VAL A 558 20.52 3.91 -21.96
CA VAL A 558 20.34 3.59 -23.38
C VAL A 558 18.88 3.79 -23.73
N VAL A 559 18.60 4.60 -24.74
CA VAL A 559 17.23 5.01 -25.09
C VAL A 559 17.01 4.89 -26.59
N ALA A 560 16.12 3.97 -26.96
CA ALA A 560 15.69 3.68 -28.32
C ALA A 560 14.16 3.77 -28.44
N GLY A 561 13.67 4.11 -29.64
CA GLY A 561 12.25 4.31 -29.89
C GLY A 561 11.98 5.34 -30.98
N VAL A 562 10.73 5.77 -31.07
CA VAL A 562 10.22 6.75 -32.02
C VAL A 562 9.35 7.75 -31.27
N GLY A 563 9.48 9.05 -31.53
CA GLY A 563 8.66 10.07 -30.87
C GLY A 563 9.35 11.44 -30.76
N PRO A 564 8.69 12.43 -30.16
CA PRO A 564 9.19 13.80 -30.09
C PRO A 564 10.55 13.97 -29.39
N SER A 565 10.94 13.10 -28.45
CA SER A 565 12.28 13.17 -27.82
C SER A 565 12.67 11.92 -27.01
N ALA A 566 13.93 11.49 -27.17
CA ALA A 566 14.54 10.47 -26.31
C ALA A 566 14.63 10.92 -24.84
N LEU A 567 15.00 12.19 -24.63
CA LEU A 567 15.08 12.84 -23.33
C LEU A 567 14.27 14.15 -23.39
N ASP A 568 13.10 14.21 -22.75
CA ASP A 568 12.37 15.46 -22.57
C ASP A 568 12.75 16.14 -21.26
N THR A 569 13.34 17.33 -21.37
CA THR A 569 13.55 18.24 -20.24
C THR A 569 12.95 19.63 -20.51
N SER A 570 12.14 19.78 -21.56
CA SER A 570 11.59 21.09 -21.98
C SER A 570 10.56 21.63 -20.99
N ARG A 571 9.88 20.73 -20.27
CA ARG A 571 8.86 21.00 -19.25
C ARG A 571 9.43 20.95 -17.83
N ALA A 572 10.75 20.89 -17.69
CA ALA A 572 11.44 20.65 -16.43
C ALA A 572 11.94 21.95 -15.78
N HIS A 573 11.95 21.99 -14.45
CA HIS A 573 12.38 23.14 -13.65
C HIS A 573 13.41 22.75 -12.58
N GLY A 574 14.45 23.56 -12.46
CA GLY A 574 15.60 23.35 -11.56
C GLY A 574 16.81 22.75 -12.27
N THR A 575 17.93 22.62 -11.54
CA THR A 575 19.19 22.09 -12.09
C THR A 575 19.10 20.59 -12.32
N ILE A 576 19.35 20.16 -13.56
CA ILE A 576 19.33 18.76 -13.99
C ILE A 576 20.72 18.41 -14.54
N THR A 577 21.25 17.24 -14.16
CA THR A 577 22.55 16.77 -14.68
C THR A 577 22.32 15.67 -15.72
N LEU A 578 22.56 15.98 -17.00
CA LEU A 578 22.54 15.01 -18.10
C LEU A 578 23.97 14.59 -18.46
N LYS A 579 24.32 13.30 -18.39
CA LYS A 579 25.69 12.81 -18.68
C LYS A 579 25.70 11.45 -19.37
N LYS A 580 26.32 11.36 -20.56
CA LYS A 580 26.62 10.09 -21.26
C LYS A 580 25.41 9.16 -21.49
N ASN A 581 24.22 9.72 -21.77
CA ASN A 581 23.08 8.92 -22.22
C ASN A 581 23.23 8.63 -23.72
N GLN A 582 22.86 7.44 -24.17
CA GLN A 582 22.92 7.01 -25.56
C GLN A 582 21.53 7.09 -26.18
N THR A 583 21.36 7.96 -27.18
CA THR A 583 20.07 8.23 -27.85
C THR A 583 20.18 8.11 -29.37
N PHE A 584 21.21 7.44 -29.89
CA PHE A 584 21.48 7.35 -31.33
C PHE A 584 20.45 6.48 -32.08
N ALA A 585 19.77 5.58 -31.36
CA ALA A 585 18.69 4.72 -31.86
C ALA A 585 17.29 5.35 -31.65
N TRP A 586 17.20 6.69 -31.59
CA TRP A 586 15.95 7.42 -31.46
C TRP A 586 15.52 8.05 -32.78
N HIS A 587 14.30 7.75 -33.21
CA HIS A 587 13.67 8.36 -34.39
C HIS A 587 12.82 9.57 -33.99
N ASP A 588 13.41 10.77 -34.14
CA ASP A 588 12.80 12.05 -33.76
C ASP A 588 11.72 12.53 -34.75
N THR A 589 10.46 12.39 -34.34
CA THR A 589 9.27 12.79 -35.11
C THR A 589 8.85 14.25 -34.91
N SER A 590 9.60 15.06 -34.15
CA SER A 590 9.22 16.45 -33.88
C SER A 590 9.21 17.33 -35.15
N THR A 591 8.21 18.21 -35.23
CA THR A 591 8.00 19.11 -36.37
C THR A 591 9.19 20.04 -36.61
N PHE A 592 9.47 20.37 -37.88
CA PHE A 592 10.55 21.31 -38.27
C PHE A 592 10.58 22.59 -37.43
N TRP A 593 9.43 23.18 -37.11
CA TRP A 593 9.33 24.38 -36.26
C TRP A 593 9.84 24.19 -34.82
N ILE A 594 9.68 22.98 -34.24
CA ILE A 594 10.19 22.64 -32.92
C ILE A 594 11.73 22.53 -33.00
N LYS A 595 12.24 21.85 -34.02
CA LYS A 595 13.69 21.74 -34.32
C LYS A 595 14.31 23.12 -34.52
N PHE A 596 13.71 23.97 -35.36
CA PHE A 596 14.15 25.35 -35.59
C PHE A 596 14.19 26.16 -34.29
N ARG A 597 13.12 26.13 -33.48
CA ARG A 597 13.09 26.86 -32.19
C ARG A 597 14.14 26.35 -31.19
N HIS A 598 14.50 25.06 -31.24
CA HIS A 598 15.57 24.52 -30.40
C HIS A 598 16.96 25.01 -30.84
N TYR A 599 17.23 25.08 -32.14
CA TYR A 599 18.50 25.60 -32.67
C TYR A 599 18.60 27.12 -32.71
N ALA A 600 17.48 27.85 -32.66
CA ALA A 600 17.41 29.32 -32.69
C ALA A 600 17.64 29.96 -31.29
N SER A 601 18.73 29.60 -30.62
CA SER A 601 19.20 30.31 -29.43
C SER A 601 19.62 31.75 -29.78
N PRO A 602 19.57 32.72 -28.84
CA PRO A 602 20.00 34.10 -29.13
C PRO A 602 21.44 34.18 -29.66
N MET A 603 22.32 33.31 -29.18
CA MET A 603 23.72 33.27 -29.60
C MET A 603 23.89 32.65 -31.00
N THR A 604 23.15 31.59 -31.36
CA THR A 604 23.19 31.02 -32.71
C THR A 604 22.52 31.93 -33.74
N ILE A 605 21.45 32.65 -33.37
CA ILE A 605 20.87 33.72 -34.21
C ILE A 605 21.91 34.83 -34.45
N LEU A 606 22.63 35.26 -33.40
CA LEU A 606 23.70 36.25 -33.52
C LEU A 606 24.86 35.77 -34.41
N TRP A 607 25.37 34.55 -34.22
CA TRP A 607 26.44 34.01 -35.08
C TRP A 607 26.01 33.77 -36.52
N THR A 608 24.78 33.29 -36.75
CA THR A 608 24.26 33.11 -38.12
C THR A 608 24.01 34.44 -38.82
N THR A 609 23.52 35.47 -38.11
CA THR A 609 23.40 36.82 -38.70
C THR A 609 24.76 37.48 -38.95
N ILE A 610 25.76 37.30 -38.08
CA ILE A 610 27.14 37.74 -38.34
C ILE A 610 27.73 37.03 -39.57
N LEU A 611 27.60 35.70 -39.66
CA LEU A 611 28.04 34.91 -40.82
C LEU A 611 27.34 35.38 -42.11
N LEU A 612 26.04 35.62 -42.05
CA LEU A 612 25.25 36.11 -43.18
C LEU A 612 25.69 37.52 -43.61
N LEU A 613 25.96 38.42 -42.67
CA LEU A 613 26.52 39.74 -42.95
C LEU A 613 27.88 39.64 -43.65
N ILE A 614 28.80 38.80 -43.16
CA ILE A 614 30.11 38.56 -43.79
C ILE A 614 29.94 38.04 -45.22
N LEU A 615 29.06 37.05 -45.44
CA LEU A 615 28.77 36.50 -46.77
C LEU A 615 28.16 37.55 -47.72
N ILE A 616 27.20 38.34 -47.25
CA ILE A 616 26.57 39.43 -48.03
C ILE A 616 27.62 40.50 -48.38
N SER A 617 28.45 40.92 -47.43
CA SER A 617 29.55 41.86 -47.67
C SER A 617 30.58 41.30 -48.65
N ALA A 618 30.93 40.02 -48.57
CA ALA A 618 31.84 39.37 -49.51
C ALA A 618 31.26 39.31 -50.93
N ILE A 619 29.98 38.96 -51.09
CA ILE A 619 29.31 38.92 -52.40
C ILE A 619 29.17 40.33 -53.00
N LEU A 620 28.84 41.34 -52.20
CA LEU A 620 28.77 42.74 -52.63
C LEU A 620 30.16 43.32 -52.95
N GLY A 621 31.20 42.91 -52.21
CA GLY A 621 32.60 43.22 -52.49
C GLY A 621 33.07 42.63 -53.82
N ALA A 622 32.85 41.32 -54.01
CA ALA A 622 33.17 40.61 -55.26
C ALA A 622 32.47 41.25 -56.47
N ARG A 623 31.20 41.64 -56.32
CA ARG A 623 30.43 42.36 -57.36
C ARG A 623 30.95 43.78 -57.64
N ARG A 624 31.66 44.43 -56.71
CA ARG A 624 32.35 45.70 -56.95
C ARG A 624 33.67 45.49 -57.71
N THR A 625 34.47 44.48 -57.35
CA THR A 625 35.70 44.15 -58.09
C THR A 625 35.42 43.68 -59.53
N SER A 626 34.40 42.85 -59.76
CA SER A 626 34.03 42.44 -61.14
C SER A 626 33.47 43.58 -62.00
N ARG A 627 33.16 44.75 -61.42
CA ARG A 627 32.75 45.95 -62.16
C ARG A 627 33.90 46.89 -62.53
N HIS A 628 35.15 46.54 -62.17
CA HIS A 628 36.34 47.34 -62.50
C HIS A 628 37.19 46.75 -63.63
N ASN A 629 36.79 45.62 -64.22
CA ASN A 629 37.52 44.93 -65.30
C ASN A 629 36.91 45.13 -66.70
N ASN A 630 36.10 46.17 -66.90
CA ASN A 630 35.62 46.52 -68.24
C ASN A 630 35.30 48.02 -68.39
N THR A 631 36.34 48.87 -68.30
CA THR A 631 36.45 50.12 -69.08
C THR A 631 37.87 50.66 -68.98
N THR A 632 38.44 51.06 -70.12
CA THR A 632 39.66 51.87 -70.20
C THR A 632 39.46 53.26 -69.60
N ALA A 633 40.56 53.84 -69.11
CA ALA A 633 40.76 55.22 -68.62
C ALA A 633 40.78 55.44 -67.08
N THR A 634 41.92 56.00 -66.64
CA THR A 634 42.37 56.51 -65.33
C THR A 634 41.57 57.75 -64.83
N PRO A 635 41.75 58.28 -63.57
CA PRO A 635 42.93 58.16 -62.70
C PRO A 635 42.76 58.00 -61.17
N THR A 636 43.88 57.60 -60.54
CA THR A 636 44.39 57.95 -59.19
C THR A 636 43.48 57.83 -57.95
N ALA A 637 43.79 56.85 -57.11
CA ALA A 637 43.76 56.99 -55.65
C ALA A 637 45.21 56.87 -55.12
N PRO A 638 45.70 57.76 -54.23
CA PRO A 638 47.08 57.70 -53.75
C PRO A 638 47.31 56.50 -52.82
N HIS A 639 48.46 55.85 -52.99
CA HIS A 639 48.85 54.68 -52.18
C HIS A 639 49.17 55.12 -50.73
N PRO A 640 48.65 54.43 -49.69
CA PRO A 640 48.67 54.91 -48.28
C PRO A 640 50.05 54.87 -47.58
N TYR A 641 51.14 54.83 -48.35
CA TYR A 641 52.52 54.87 -47.87
C TYR A 641 53.44 55.77 -48.73
N ALA A 642 52.86 56.65 -49.56
CA ALA A 642 53.63 57.59 -50.38
C ALA A 642 54.53 58.51 -49.53
N ASP A 643 54.08 58.90 -48.34
CA ASP A 643 54.77 59.81 -47.42
C ASP A 643 56.00 59.19 -46.71
N LYS A 644 56.45 58.00 -47.13
CA LYS A 644 57.61 57.30 -46.57
C LYS A 644 58.76 57.09 -47.55
N GLN A 645 58.77 57.77 -48.70
CA GLN A 645 59.95 57.75 -49.57
C GLN A 645 61.08 58.64 -49.02
N PRO A 646 62.32 58.15 -48.94
CA PRO A 646 63.46 58.95 -48.47
C PRO A 646 63.82 60.06 -49.47
N LEU A 647 64.19 61.23 -48.95
CA LEU A 647 64.57 62.39 -49.76
C LEU A 647 65.84 62.12 -50.59
N PRO A 648 65.88 62.53 -51.87
CA PRO A 648 67.07 62.42 -52.71
C PRO A 648 68.18 63.39 -52.29
N SER A 649 69.43 62.99 -52.55
CA SER A 649 70.65 63.72 -52.16
C SER A 649 70.83 65.04 -52.94
N PRO A 650 71.45 66.08 -52.34
CA PRO A 650 71.71 67.35 -53.04
C PRO A 650 72.75 67.22 -54.17
N PRO A 651 72.72 68.12 -55.18
CA PRO A 651 73.45 67.95 -56.43
C PRO A 651 74.95 68.27 -56.35
N PRO A 652 75.79 67.65 -57.20
CA PRO A 652 77.18 68.06 -57.35
C PRO A 652 77.29 69.42 -58.04
N THR A 653 78.15 70.28 -57.51
CA THR A 653 78.50 71.58 -58.08
C THR A 653 79.88 71.46 -58.71
N GLU A 654 80.06 71.87 -59.97
CA GLU A 654 81.41 72.08 -60.52
C GLU A 654 81.46 73.27 -61.50
N GLN A 655 82.67 73.80 -61.69
CA GLN A 655 82.93 75.19 -62.06
C GLN A 655 83.23 75.37 -63.55
N ARG A 656 82.73 76.47 -64.13
CA ARG A 656 83.59 77.45 -64.84
C ARG A 656 82.89 78.79 -65.07
#